data_AF-A0AAV0TET7-F1
#
_entry.id   AF-A0AAV0TET7-F1
#
_cell.length_a   1.000
_cell.length_b   1.000
_cell.length_c   1.000
_cell.angle_alpha   90.00
_cell.angle_beta   90.00
_cell.angle_gamma   90.00
#
_symmetry.space_group_name_H-M   'P 1'
#
loop_
_entity.id
_entity.type
_entity.pdbx_description
1 polymer ?
#
loop_
_entity_poly.entity_id
_entity_poly.type
_entity_poly.pdbx_seq_one_letter_code
_entity_poly.pdbx_strand_id
1 'polypeptide(L)'
;MKRRPAAPKDSDIDSAAPRPIQHIVFTSTCRPRDAVQAKVLSFTLRRAGYSGNLTQLLYNCSAADAAQLGRQQDARHDVQTLTFPDGPSAAPTSTSPLFGAQLLTTTLHVAVLAKWVHSITADGADRAADRAAADDDLVMAIDSDAIVTKLLDVQTLWTDTTASRPMIAGQDAAWYWPQTLPLSREDLARVLPADSPALQLSDWRAYAAIAPFVASVRVWRQLLPTAVDVWAQLAHEQRHLAVPLAAAHTQTAISIASVLSVHHYPSRYQNWDFADDVKHNPCSERATGRDLALSSYPISIRALNLTLPQWIDGREWSFFADRVPVDFFACDAYLLRQPPAHMWHLASHTSGYEHVPNVLRRRHMISVCLAVEAYNSASESYRAHVCPTGYNHNRRMPMEFQEEAWRTAVALADGSPLETDPPVYFGDYKQKQSSDVVNESNVKPGQEESDELHFVFTTSCEPHQHWQSEALAQSFARVGQRGALTRIVSGCSIDEEEELLRRSYQSSPHLRIHVTRDFRSLPAPIEASNETEQQSSTPDDYVPYNKPFGLRDWLESANPPVREDLVVVLDPDFLFIRRFAVNTGGRVTSAKGVNSGDYARDAEVIEGMRQYKRFFVYSGSRENVSDTVTDGVAVAQRWSQYLGTTAFKNSSSICPECAKVSEANASEFFAVGPPYALTRKDLTQLIDDYCNMTVLMREQRNREFWMSEMLGYLLAAAKHGVKHTTFDNLALGNKGDDYTGFVSMLKRNPCADPATPIIPGEAPPLLHMRQSYEASDDRGLKWLFDKQLLPHNLFACDSWLLASPPASVWSLAKQSGDDQQHLLEAYGVCTSIKVLNQALVDHKTKMCPNGFNENRRLRLVKGVRQDLLTVGSVHTPWQEAAEENAPEGV
;
A
#
# COMPACT_ATOMS: atom_id res chain seq x y z
N MET A 1 14.33 -34.56 -72.83
CA MET A 1 15.75 -34.21 -73.10
C MET A 1 15.82 -32.85 -73.77
N LYS A 2 16.08 -31.78 -73.00
CA LYS A 2 16.75 -30.52 -73.40
C LYS A 2 16.82 -29.61 -72.16
N ARG A 3 18.05 -29.32 -71.75
CA ARG A 3 18.44 -28.50 -70.59
C ARG A 3 18.03 -27.03 -70.79
N ARG A 4 17.58 -26.36 -69.73
CA ARG A 4 17.66 -24.90 -69.57
C ARG A 4 18.62 -24.58 -68.40
N PRO A 5 19.35 -23.45 -68.46
CA PRO A 5 20.54 -23.21 -67.64
C PRO A 5 20.20 -22.75 -66.23
N ALA A 6 21.12 -23.02 -65.30
CA ALA A 6 21.06 -22.58 -63.92
C ALA A 6 21.13 -21.05 -63.80
N ALA A 7 20.29 -20.49 -62.93
CA ALA A 7 20.40 -19.12 -62.46
C ALA A 7 21.70 -18.95 -61.64
N PRO A 8 22.37 -17.79 -61.72
CA PRO A 8 23.60 -17.55 -60.96
C PRO A 8 23.29 -17.55 -59.46
N LYS A 9 24.17 -18.16 -58.70
CA LYS A 9 24.20 -18.07 -57.24
C LYS A 9 24.51 -16.62 -56.88
N ASP A 10 23.54 -15.92 -56.28
CA ASP A 10 23.83 -14.80 -55.40
C ASP A 10 24.52 -15.36 -54.15
N SER A 11 25.85 -15.39 -54.22
CA SER A 11 26.72 -15.45 -53.05
C SER A 11 26.78 -14.06 -52.42
N ASP A 12 26.79 -14.04 -51.09
CA ASP A 12 26.92 -12.89 -50.18
C ASP A 12 25.61 -12.18 -49.78
N ILE A 13 24.73 -12.92 -49.11
CA ILE A 13 24.00 -12.36 -47.98
C ILE A 13 24.73 -12.84 -46.73
N ASP A 14 25.74 -12.06 -46.36
CA ASP A 14 26.43 -12.21 -45.08
C ASP A 14 25.38 -12.11 -43.97
N SER A 15 25.29 -13.15 -43.14
CA SER A 15 24.52 -13.14 -41.91
C SER A 15 25.20 -12.19 -40.91
N ALA A 16 25.05 -10.89 -41.13
CA ALA A 16 25.56 -9.87 -40.23
C ALA A 16 24.73 -9.90 -38.94
N ALA A 17 25.42 -9.96 -37.80
CA ALA A 17 24.81 -9.80 -36.49
C ALA A 17 23.95 -8.52 -36.45
N PRO A 18 22.83 -8.50 -35.69
CA PRO A 18 21.96 -7.33 -35.59
C PRO A 18 22.77 -6.11 -35.16
N ARG A 19 22.67 -5.01 -35.90
CA ARG A 19 23.32 -3.74 -35.55
C ARG A 19 22.59 -3.12 -34.36
N PRO A 20 23.20 -3.03 -33.16
CA PRO A 20 22.54 -2.42 -32.02
C PRO A 20 22.46 -0.90 -32.20
N ILE A 21 21.44 -0.28 -31.59
CA ILE A 21 21.38 1.18 -31.46
C ILE A 21 22.36 1.59 -30.37
N GLN A 22 23.34 2.43 -30.71
CA GLN A 22 24.38 2.87 -29.77
C GLN A 22 23.87 3.98 -28.86
N HIS A 23 23.06 4.90 -29.40
CA HIS A 23 22.56 6.07 -28.67
C HIS A 23 21.05 6.22 -28.82
N ILE A 24 20.35 6.34 -27.69
CA ILE A 24 18.97 6.80 -27.62
C ILE A 24 18.99 8.17 -26.96
N VAL A 25 18.40 9.16 -27.65
CA VAL A 25 18.40 10.55 -27.22
C VAL A 25 16.98 11.10 -27.19
N PHE A 26 16.67 11.83 -26.13
CA PHE A 26 15.42 12.57 -26.01
C PHE A 26 15.69 13.94 -25.41
N THR A 27 14.80 14.89 -25.69
CA THR A 27 14.93 16.27 -25.21
C THR A 27 13.78 16.61 -24.28
N SER A 28 14.05 17.43 -23.27
CA SER A 28 13.00 17.91 -22.36
C SER A 28 13.37 19.25 -21.76
N THR A 29 12.38 19.94 -21.18
CA THR A 29 12.62 21.10 -20.32
C THR A 29 12.83 20.65 -18.86
N CYS A 30 12.98 21.61 -17.95
CA CYS A 30 13.00 21.36 -16.51
C CYS A 30 11.63 21.57 -15.85
N ARG A 31 10.53 21.54 -16.62
CA ARG A 31 9.19 21.51 -16.04
C ARG A 31 9.01 20.21 -15.25
N PRO A 32 8.37 20.24 -14.06
CA PRO A 32 8.15 19.04 -13.26
C PRO A 32 7.42 17.91 -14.01
N ARG A 33 6.54 18.25 -14.95
CA ARG A 33 5.84 17.27 -15.80
C ARG A 33 6.79 16.50 -16.71
N ASP A 34 7.77 17.17 -17.29
CA ASP A 34 8.76 16.54 -18.18
C ASP A 34 9.64 15.56 -17.40
N ALA A 35 9.88 15.83 -16.11
CA ALA A 35 10.59 14.92 -15.22
C ALA A 35 9.84 13.59 -15.04
N VAL A 36 8.51 13.63 -14.86
CA VAL A 36 7.66 12.43 -14.78
C VAL A 36 7.79 11.60 -16.06
N GLN A 37 7.65 12.24 -17.23
CA GLN A 37 7.72 11.58 -18.53
C GLN A 37 9.11 10.98 -18.79
N ALA A 38 10.18 11.73 -18.52
CA ALA A 38 11.56 11.26 -18.66
C ALA A 38 11.85 10.03 -17.79
N LYS A 39 11.32 9.98 -16.55
CA LYS A 39 11.44 8.81 -15.68
C LYS A 39 10.75 7.58 -16.26
N VAL A 40 9.54 7.74 -16.79
CA VAL A 40 8.78 6.64 -17.43
C VAL A 40 9.47 6.14 -18.70
N LEU A 41 9.92 7.04 -19.58
CA LEU A 41 10.66 6.69 -20.79
C LEU A 41 11.95 5.92 -20.45
N SER A 42 12.75 6.45 -19.52
CA SER A 42 14.01 5.82 -19.12
C SER A 42 13.79 4.43 -18.51
N PHE A 43 12.78 4.30 -17.64
CA PHE A 43 12.39 3.02 -17.07
C PHE A 43 11.97 2.01 -18.16
N THR A 44 11.08 2.42 -19.06
CA THR A 44 10.55 1.51 -20.09
C THR A 44 11.59 1.07 -21.10
N LEU A 45 12.54 1.93 -21.46
CA LEU A 45 13.70 1.59 -22.28
C LEU A 45 14.56 0.51 -21.61
N ARG A 46 14.94 0.70 -20.36
CA ARG A 46 15.75 -0.28 -19.61
C ARG A 46 14.99 -1.59 -19.41
N ARG A 47 13.69 -1.51 -19.10
CA ARG A 47 12.79 -2.66 -18.98
C ARG A 47 12.67 -3.47 -20.28
N ALA A 48 12.65 -2.80 -21.43
CA ALA A 48 12.61 -3.45 -22.73
C ALA A 48 13.95 -4.11 -23.14
N GLY A 49 15.01 -3.93 -22.35
CA GLY A 49 16.32 -4.54 -22.57
C GLY A 49 17.33 -3.63 -23.26
N TYR A 50 17.09 -2.32 -23.36
CA TYR A 50 18.07 -1.41 -23.94
C TYR A 50 19.27 -1.19 -22.99
N SER A 51 20.46 -1.59 -23.44
CA SER A 51 21.71 -1.47 -22.68
C SER A 51 22.68 -0.42 -23.21
N GLY A 52 22.32 0.31 -24.27
CA GLY A 52 23.18 1.35 -24.86
C GLY A 52 23.15 2.68 -24.10
N ASN A 53 23.73 3.72 -24.70
CA ASN A 53 23.81 5.06 -24.13
C ASN A 53 22.43 5.72 -24.18
N LEU A 54 21.95 6.21 -23.04
CA LEU A 54 20.68 6.94 -22.94
C LEU A 54 20.98 8.39 -22.53
N THR A 55 20.67 9.35 -23.39
CA THR A 55 21.01 10.75 -23.18
C THR A 55 19.76 11.64 -23.12
N GLN A 56 19.60 12.37 -22.02
CA GLN A 56 18.59 13.43 -21.86
C GLN A 56 19.23 14.79 -22.12
N LEU A 57 18.72 15.51 -23.12
CA LEU A 57 19.17 16.87 -23.44
C LEU A 57 18.19 17.90 -22.87
N LEU A 58 18.63 18.59 -21.83
CA LEU A 58 17.86 19.63 -21.15
C LEU A 58 18.04 20.98 -21.84
N TYR A 59 16.93 21.68 -22.07
CA TYR A 59 16.94 23.04 -22.62
C TYR A 59 15.95 23.94 -21.88
N ASN A 60 16.18 25.26 -21.95
CA ASN A 60 15.39 26.26 -21.21
C ASN A 60 15.34 25.98 -19.70
N CYS A 61 16.46 25.54 -19.13
CA CYS A 61 16.62 25.24 -17.71
C CYS A 61 17.60 26.22 -17.07
N SER A 62 17.33 26.64 -15.84
CA SER A 62 18.39 27.23 -15.01
C SER A 62 19.39 26.14 -14.62
N ALA A 63 20.63 26.54 -14.30
CA ALA A 63 21.65 25.60 -13.82
C ALA A 63 21.19 24.86 -12.54
N ALA A 64 20.43 25.54 -11.67
CA ALA A 64 19.89 24.96 -10.45
C ALA A 64 18.82 23.89 -10.75
N ASP A 65 17.87 24.19 -11.63
CA ASP A 65 16.78 23.27 -12.00
C ASP A 65 17.32 22.03 -12.70
N ALA A 66 18.30 22.20 -13.60
CA ALA A 66 18.94 21.08 -14.28
C ALA A 66 19.71 20.18 -13.32
N ALA A 67 20.43 20.76 -12.36
CA ALA A 67 21.13 20.01 -11.32
C ALA A 67 20.15 19.27 -10.40
N GLN A 68 19.02 19.89 -10.06
CA GLN A 68 17.97 19.25 -9.27
C GLN A 68 17.32 18.08 -10.02
N LEU A 69 16.97 18.26 -11.29
CA LEU A 69 16.39 17.22 -12.12
C LEU A 69 17.36 16.03 -12.28
N GLY A 70 18.65 16.31 -12.50
CA GLY A 70 19.69 15.28 -12.54
C GLY A 70 19.79 14.48 -11.24
N ARG A 71 19.68 15.12 -10.07
CA ARG A 71 19.65 14.42 -8.76
C ARG A 71 18.41 13.55 -8.57
N GLN A 72 17.30 13.88 -9.23
CA GLN A 72 16.04 13.13 -9.12
C GLN A 72 15.95 11.94 -10.08
N GLN A 73 16.91 11.76 -10.99
CA GLN A 73 16.95 10.61 -11.89
C GLN A 73 17.30 9.33 -11.13
N ASP A 74 16.75 8.22 -11.61
CA ASP A 74 17.10 6.90 -11.10
C ASP A 74 18.47 6.49 -11.65
N ALA A 75 19.48 6.43 -10.77
CA ALA A 75 20.85 6.08 -11.13
C ALA A 75 20.96 4.71 -11.82
N ARG A 76 20.03 3.78 -11.56
CA ARG A 76 20.02 2.45 -12.20
C ARG A 76 19.72 2.51 -13.70
N HIS A 77 19.11 3.59 -14.17
CA HIS A 77 18.84 3.77 -15.58
C HIS A 77 20.00 4.39 -16.35
N ASP A 78 21.08 4.83 -15.68
CA ASP A 78 22.30 5.37 -16.29
C ASP A 78 21.99 6.37 -17.42
N VAL A 79 21.24 7.43 -17.08
CA VAL A 79 20.83 8.49 -18.01
C VAL A 79 21.85 9.60 -17.97
N GLN A 80 22.51 9.87 -19.10
CA GLN A 80 23.40 11.01 -19.23
C GLN A 80 22.59 12.28 -19.44
N THR A 81 22.67 13.23 -18.50
CA THR A 81 21.94 14.49 -18.59
C THR A 81 22.87 15.63 -19.01
N LEU A 82 22.57 16.26 -20.15
CA LEU A 82 23.36 17.37 -20.71
C LEU A 82 22.50 18.63 -20.82
N THR A 83 23.07 19.79 -20.51
CA THR A 83 22.35 21.07 -20.47
C THR A 83 22.73 21.98 -21.63
N PHE A 84 21.72 22.58 -22.25
CA PHE A 84 21.85 23.51 -23.37
C PHE A 84 21.07 24.80 -23.04
N PRO A 85 21.71 25.82 -22.45
CA PRO A 85 21.05 27.03 -21.93
C PRO A 85 20.46 27.92 -23.04
N ASP A 86 21.00 27.88 -24.26
CA ASP A 86 20.54 28.72 -25.38
C ASP A 86 19.50 28.02 -26.25
N GLY A 87 18.23 28.08 -25.83
CA GLY A 87 17.06 27.74 -26.65
C GLY A 87 16.09 28.93 -26.74
N PRO A 88 15.51 29.25 -27.91
CA PRO A 88 14.46 30.27 -27.97
C PRO A 88 13.25 29.84 -27.14
N SER A 89 12.81 30.72 -26.24
CA SER A 89 11.63 30.55 -25.39
C SER A 89 10.39 30.21 -26.21
N ALA A 90 9.82 29.02 -26.01
CA ALA A 90 8.46 28.73 -26.42
C ALA A 90 7.55 28.92 -25.19
N ALA A 91 6.75 29.99 -25.22
CA ALA A 91 5.72 30.25 -24.21
C ALA A 91 4.72 29.09 -24.16
N PRO A 92 4.23 28.68 -22.98
CA PRO A 92 3.16 27.70 -22.86
C PRO A 92 1.82 28.37 -23.21
N THR A 93 1.23 28.04 -24.36
CA THR A 93 -0.17 28.41 -24.64
C THR A 93 -1.10 27.42 -23.93
N SER A 94 -1.81 27.93 -22.92
CA SER A 94 -2.87 27.25 -22.18
C SER A 94 -4.20 27.33 -22.95
N THR A 95 -4.42 26.40 -23.87
CA THR A 95 -5.76 26.15 -24.42
C THR A 95 -5.96 24.64 -24.58
N SER A 96 -6.85 24.08 -23.75
CA SER A 96 -7.34 22.70 -23.90
C SER A 96 -8.09 22.57 -25.23
N PRO A 97 -7.69 21.69 -26.17
CA PRO A 97 -8.46 21.46 -27.38
C PRO A 97 -9.55 20.41 -27.17
N LEU A 98 -10.66 20.61 -27.87
CA LEU A 98 -11.79 19.68 -28.00
C LEU A 98 -11.41 18.40 -28.76
N PHE A 99 -12.23 17.38 -28.55
CA PHE A 99 -12.14 16.00 -29.03
C PHE A 99 -11.70 15.84 -30.50
N GLY A 100 -10.80 14.88 -30.75
CA GLY A 100 -10.55 14.32 -32.09
C GLY A 100 -9.57 15.06 -33.01
N ALA A 101 -9.04 16.23 -32.60
CA ALA A 101 -8.03 16.95 -33.36
C ALA A 101 -6.98 17.59 -32.44
N GLN A 102 -6.04 16.80 -31.91
CA GLN A 102 -4.79 17.35 -31.38
C GLN A 102 -3.73 17.27 -32.47
N LEU A 103 -3.18 18.43 -32.83
CA LEU A 103 -2.02 18.58 -33.72
C LEU A 103 -0.91 17.64 -33.26
N LEU A 104 -0.29 16.92 -34.20
CA LEU A 104 0.91 16.12 -33.93
C LEU A 104 1.99 17.04 -33.33
N THR A 105 2.19 17.00 -32.01
CA THR A 105 3.25 17.75 -31.35
C THR A 105 4.41 16.81 -31.03
N THR A 106 5.63 17.32 -31.20
CA THR A 106 6.86 16.62 -30.83
C THR A 106 7.48 17.31 -29.63
N THR A 107 8.03 16.53 -28.70
CA THR A 107 8.87 17.05 -27.62
C THR A 107 10.34 17.10 -28.02
N LEU A 108 10.71 16.52 -29.18
CA LEU A 108 12.06 16.51 -29.74
C LEU A 108 12.51 17.90 -30.22
N HIS A 109 13.47 18.52 -29.54
CA HIS A 109 14.01 19.82 -29.88
C HIS A 109 15.23 19.71 -30.81
N VAL A 110 15.00 19.91 -32.11
CA VAL A 110 16.00 19.67 -33.16
C VAL A 110 17.29 20.50 -33.00
N ALA A 111 17.21 21.76 -32.56
CA ALA A 111 18.41 22.57 -32.35
C ALA A 111 19.29 22.10 -31.19
N VAL A 112 18.68 21.45 -30.19
CA VAL A 112 19.41 20.90 -29.05
C VAL A 112 20.06 19.58 -29.46
N LEU A 113 19.31 18.76 -30.22
CA LEU A 113 19.84 17.56 -30.86
C LEU A 113 21.05 17.89 -31.76
N ALA A 114 20.99 18.97 -32.56
CA ALA A 114 22.10 19.44 -33.40
C ALA A 114 23.36 19.75 -32.60
N LYS A 115 23.24 20.49 -31.49
CA LYS A 115 24.35 20.82 -30.60
C LYS A 115 24.98 19.56 -29.98
N TRP A 116 24.15 18.62 -29.55
CA TRP A 116 24.63 17.35 -28.99
C TRP A 116 25.33 16.46 -30.03
N VAL A 117 24.73 16.28 -31.21
CA VAL A 117 25.36 15.50 -32.30
C VAL A 117 26.71 16.09 -32.66
N HIS A 118 26.83 17.43 -32.69
CA HIS A 118 28.12 18.07 -32.89
C HIS A 118 29.12 17.72 -31.77
N SER A 119 28.70 17.75 -30.49
CA SER A 119 29.56 17.49 -29.34
C SER A 119 30.13 16.06 -29.26
N ILE A 120 29.43 15.07 -29.82
CA ILE A 120 29.87 13.66 -29.80
C ILE A 120 30.73 13.29 -31.02
N THR A 121 30.91 14.20 -31.97
CA THR A 121 31.72 13.98 -33.18
C THR A 121 33.14 14.52 -33.02
N ALA A 122 34.06 14.03 -33.85
CA ALA A 122 35.48 14.42 -33.81
C ALA A 122 35.74 15.94 -33.94
N ASP A 123 34.79 16.69 -34.51
CA ASP A 123 34.87 18.14 -34.68
C ASP A 123 34.49 18.95 -33.42
N GLY A 124 33.83 18.32 -32.43
CA GLY A 124 33.32 18.96 -31.22
C GLY A 124 33.72 18.32 -29.89
N ALA A 125 34.31 17.11 -29.91
CA ALA A 125 34.74 16.41 -28.69
C ALA A 125 35.97 17.08 -28.07
N ASP A 126 35.85 17.57 -26.82
CA ASP A 126 37.00 17.99 -26.03
C ASP A 126 37.94 16.79 -25.83
N ARG A 127 39.24 16.95 -26.10
CA ARG A 127 40.24 15.86 -26.23
C ARG A 127 40.50 15.03 -24.96
N ALA A 128 39.72 15.20 -23.90
CA ALA A 128 39.91 14.59 -22.61
C ALA A 128 38.60 13.99 -22.06
N ALA A 129 38.13 12.86 -22.61
CA ALA A 129 37.75 11.67 -21.84
C ALA A 129 36.99 10.57 -22.61
N ASP A 130 36.25 10.85 -23.70
CA ASP A 130 35.42 9.82 -24.36
C ASP A 130 35.77 9.60 -25.85
N ARG A 131 35.63 8.35 -26.33
CA ARG A 131 35.79 8.02 -27.76
C ARG A 131 34.68 8.73 -28.55
N ALA A 132 35.05 9.55 -29.55
CA ALA A 132 34.09 10.16 -30.47
C ALA A 132 33.20 9.09 -31.13
N ALA A 133 31.91 9.38 -31.27
CA ALA A 133 30.96 8.49 -31.95
C ALA A 133 31.38 8.29 -33.41
N ALA A 134 31.28 7.06 -33.90
CA ALA A 134 31.56 6.75 -35.29
C ALA A 134 30.44 7.30 -36.19
N ASP A 135 30.79 7.71 -37.40
CA ASP A 135 29.82 8.19 -38.40
C ASP A 135 28.69 7.20 -38.70
N ASP A 136 28.96 5.90 -38.53
CA ASP A 136 28.02 4.81 -38.78
C ASP A 136 27.27 4.35 -37.51
N ASP A 137 27.55 4.95 -36.34
CA ASP A 137 26.78 4.68 -35.11
C ASP A 137 25.33 5.16 -35.29
N LEU A 138 24.38 4.35 -34.84
CA LEU A 138 22.95 4.62 -34.92
C LEU A 138 22.48 5.41 -33.70
N VAL A 139 21.76 6.48 -33.99
CA VAL A 139 21.11 7.35 -33.02
C VAL A 139 19.60 7.28 -33.25
N MET A 140 18.88 6.90 -32.20
CA MET A 140 17.42 6.98 -32.14
C MET A 140 17.02 8.24 -31.37
N ALA A 141 16.40 9.19 -32.05
CA ALA A 141 15.79 10.37 -31.45
C ALA A 141 14.31 10.10 -31.17
N ILE A 142 13.91 10.16 -29.90
CA ILE A 142 12.56 9.80 -29.43
C ILE A 142 11.94 10.94 -28.61
N ASP A 143 10.62 11.09 -28.68
CA ASP A 143 9.88 12.02 -27.83
C ASP A 143 9.94 11.59 -26.35
N SER A 144 10.11 12.55 -25.44
CA SER A 144 10.22 12.34 -23.98
C SER A 144 9.00 11.71 -23.32
N ASP A 145 7.82 11.79 -23.93
CA ASP A 145 6.54 11.24 -23.47
C ASP A 145 6.20 9.88 -24.10
N ALA A 146 7.17 9.26 -24.78
CA ALA A 146 7.03 7.91 -25.31
C ALA A 146 7.16 6.84 -24.22
N ILE A 147 6.42 5.75 -24.41
CA ILE A 147 6.44 4.55 -23.57
C ILE A 147 6.97 3.41 -24.44
N VAL A 148 8.09 2.81 -24.08
CA VAL A 148 8.70 1.73 -24.87
C VAL A 148 8.13 0.38 -24.45
N THR A 149 7.64 -0.39 -25.42
CA THR A 149 6.90 -1.64 -25.21
C THR A 149 7.71 -2.88 -25.62
N LYS A 150 8.69 -2.74 -26.53
CA LYS A 150 9.69 -3.77 -26.84
C LYS A 150 10.99 -3.16 -27.39
N LEU A 151 12.07 -3.95 -27.38
CA LEU A 151 13.32 -3.55 -28.01
C LEU A 151 13.15 -3.41 -29.52
N LEU A 152 13.70 -2.34 -30.10
CA LEU A 152 13.72 -2.14 -31.55
C LEU A 152 14.70 -3.12 -32.20
N ASP A 153 14.19 -3.97 -33.09
CA ASP A 153 15.01 -4.74 -34.02
C ASP A 153 15.29 -3.91 -35.27
N VAL A 154 16.48 -3.33 -35.31
CA VAL A 154 16.98 -2.50 -36.40
C VAL A 154 17.02 -3.27 -37.73
N GLN A 155 17.33 -4.56 -37.71
CA GLN A 155 17.42 -5.35 -38.95
C GLN A 155 16.04 -5.53 -39.57
N THR A 156 15.05 -5.91 -38.75
CA THR A 156 13.65 -5.99 -39.18
C THR A 156 13.11 -4.62 -39.63
N LEU A 157 13.50 -3.55 -38.94
CA LEU A 157 13.11 -2.18 -39.30
C LEU A 157 13.60 -1.78 -40.69
N TRP A 158 14.79 -2.20 -41.12
CA TRP A 158 15.29 -1.87 -42.46
C TRP A 158 14.71 -2.77 -43.56
N THR A 159 14.35 -4.01 -43.24
CA THR A 159 13.73 -4.94 -44.22
C THR A 159 12.28 -4.63 -44.53
N ASP A 160 11.52 -4.07 -43.58
CA ASP A 160 10.08 -3.76 -43.74
C ASP A 160 9.81 -2.46 -44.54
N THR A 161 10.81 -1.95 -45.27
CA THR A 161 10.77 -0.59 -45.80
C THR A 161 10.71 -0.53 -47.31
N THR A 162 10.08 0.52 -47.82
CA THR A 162 9.89 0.76 -49.26
C THR A 162 11.14 1.33 -49.95
N ALA A 163 12.18 1.70 -49.19
CA ALA A 163 13.39 2.32 -49.69
C ALA A 163 14.48 1.27 -49.94
N SER A 164 15.12 1.30 -51.11
CA SER A 164 16.10 0.28 -51.52
C SER A 164 17.45 0.36 -50.80
N ARG A 165 17.73 1.43 -50.02
CA ARG A 165 18.86 1.60 -49.09
C ARG A 165 18.57 2.72 -48.06
N PRO A 166 17.85 2.44 -46.96
CA PRO A 166 17.42 3.50 -46.06
C PRO A 166 18.56 4.04 -45.20
N MET A 167 18.67 5.38 -45.15
CA MET A 167 19.66 6.12 -44.35
C MET A 167 19.08 6.65 -43.03
N ILE A 168 17.75 6.74 -42.96
CA ILE A 168 16.97 7.14 -41.79
C ILE A 168 15.63 6.40 -41.83
N ALA A 169 15.12 5.97 -40.67
CA ALA A 169 13.77 5.46 -40.50
C ALA A 169 12.96 6.38 -39.58
N GLY A 170 11.64 6.42 -39.78
CA GLY A 170 10.72 7.20 -38.95
C GLY A 170 9.32 6.58 -38.91
N GLN A 171 8.56 6.93 -37.88
CA GLN A 171 7.20 6.43 -37.71
C GLN A 171 6.28 7.05 -38.78
N ASP A 172 5.42 6.22 -39.40
CA ASP A 172 4.44 6.67 -40.38
C ASP A 172 3.51 7.75 -39.82
N ALA A 173 3.43 8.85 -40.56
CA ALA A 173 2.80 10.07 -40.11
C ALA A 173 1.33 10.16 -40.54
N ALA A 174 0.46 10.42 -39.56
CA ALA A 174 -0.97 10.63 -39.82
C ALA A 174 -1.26 11.90 -40.65
N TRP A 175 -0.33 12.87 -40.71
CA TRP A 175 -0.50 14.12 -41.46
C TRP A 175 -0.42 13.95 -42.98
N TYR A 176 0.10 12.82 -43.48
CA TYR A 176 0.26 12.61 -44.91
C TYR A 176 -1.06 12.25 -45.60
N TRP A 177 -1.36 12.96 -46.68
CA TRP A 177 -2.43 12.59 -47.60
C TRP A 177 -1.92 12.70 -49.04
N PRO A 178 -2.24 11.74 -49.93
CA PRO A 178 -1.81 11.82 -51.32
C PRO A 178 -2.22 13.15 -51.96
N GLN A 179 -1.27 13.79 -52.66
CA GLN A 179 -1.46 15.09 -53.33
C GLN A 179 -1.72 16.29 -52.41
N THR A 180 -1.58 16.11 -51.09
CA THR A 180 -1.66 17.20 -50.11
C THR A 180 -0.26 17.57 -49.63
N LEU A 181 0.02 18.88 -49.59
CA LEU A 181 1.30 19.39 -49.08
C LEU A 181 1.27 19.41 -47.54
N PRO A 182 2.41 19.17 -46.86
CA PRO A 182 2.48 19.21 -45.39
C PRO A 182 2.26 20.61 -44.82
N LEU A 183 2.49 21.65 -45.62
CA LEU A 183 2.25 23.06 -45.32
C LEU A 183 1.70 23.74 -46.58
N SER A 184 1.15 24.96 -46.43
CA SER A 184 0.74 25.74 -47.59
C SER A 184 1.96 26.03 -48.50
N ARG A 185 1.73 26.28 -49.80
CA ARG A 185 2.84 26.61 -50.72
C ARG A 185 3.63 27.84 -50.28
N GLU A 186 2.93 28.83 -49.72
CA GLU A 186 3.53 30.05 -49.18
C GLU A 186 4.38 29.74 -47.94
N ASP A 187 3.87 28.92 -47.02
CA ASP A 187 4.62 28.52 -45.83
C ASP A 187 5.84 27.66 -46.20
N LEU A 188 5.72 26.74 -47.17
CA LEU A 188 6.87 25.95 -47.67
C LEU A 188 7.95 26.84 -48.27
N ALA A 189 7.56 27.81 -49.11
CA ALA A 189 8.50 28.76 -49.71
C ALA A 189 9.12 29.71 -48.67
N ARG A 190 8.44 29.94 -47.54
CA ARG A 190 8.97 30.70 -46.41
C ARG A 190 10.02 29.90 -45.65
N VAL A 191 9.72 28.65 -45.27
CA VAL A 191 10.54 27.87 -44.34
C VAL A 191 11.71 27.13 -45.00
N LEU A 192 11.64 26.84 -46.31
CA LEU A 192 12.69 26.15 -47.05
C LEU A 192 13.52 27.13 -47.91
N PRO A 193 14.79 26.79 -48.23
CA PRO A 193 15.59 27.54 -49.20
C PRO A 193 14.88 27.66 -50.57
N ALA A 194 15.07 28.79 -51.26
CA ALA A 194 14.39 29.06 -52.53
C ALA A 194 14.74 28.07 -53.66
N ASP A 195 15.93 27.46 -53.60
CA ASP A 195 16.43 26.43 -54.51
C ASP A 195 16.14 25.00 -54.03
N SER A 196 15.39 24.84 -52.94
CA SER A 196 15.14 23.54 -52.34
C SER A 196 14.35 22.61 -53.28
N PRO A 197 14.84 21.38 -53.54
CA PRO A 197 14.14 20.41 -54.37
C PRO A 197 12.78 20.00 -53.78
N ALA A 198 12.61 20.16 -52.46
CA ALA A 198 11.36 19.90 -51.77
C ALA A 198 10.19 20.77 -52.25
N LEU A 199 10.45 21.97 -52.79
CA LEU A 199 9.42 22.86 -53.33
C LEU A 199 8.78 22.32 -54.62
N GLN A 200 9.43 21.37 -55.30
CA GLN A 200 8.96 20.75 -56.55
C GLN A 200 8.30 19.39 -56.33
N LEU A 201 8.22 18.91 -55.08
CA LEU A 201 7.61 17.61 -54.77
C LEU A 201 6.10 17.66 -54.94
N SER A 202 5.57 16.75 -55.75
CA SER A 202 4.13 16.53 -55.91
C SER A 202 3.57 15.49 -54.93
N ASP A 203 4.42 14.63 -54.37
CA ASP A 203 4.08 13.62 -53.38
C ASP A 203 5.14 13.56 -52.28
N TRP A 204 4.68 13.62 -51.04
CA TRP A 204 5.51 13.68 -49.84
C TRP A 204 5.64 12.32 -49.12
N ARG A 205 5.14 11.23 -49.71
CA ARG A 205 5.11 9.90 -49.07
C ARG A 205 6.47 9.46 -48.51
N ALA A 206 7.56 9.70 -49.24
CA ALA A 206 8.91 9.30 -48.85
C ALA A 206 9.48 10.09 -47.65
N TYR A 207 8.78 11.14 -47.22
CA TYR A 207 9.15 12.00 -46.09
C TYR A 207 8.05 12.07 -45.03
N ALA A 208 6.99 11.27 -45.18
CA ALA A 208 5.81 11.24 -44.33
C ALA A 208 6.07 10.53 -42.99
N ALA A 209 6.97 11.09 -42.18
CA ALA A 209 7.39 10.51 -40.92
C ALA A 209 7.25 11.49 -39.73
N ILE A 210 7.15 10.90 -38.54
CA ILE A 210 7.28 11.55 -37.23
C ILE A 210 8.26 10.75 -36.35
N ALA A 211 8.64 11.33 -35.20
CA ALA A 211 9.46 10.64 -34.22
C ALA A 211 8.75 9.36 -33.70
N PRO A 212 9.50 8.31 -33.33
CA PRO A 212 10.96 8.26 -33.25
C PRO A 212 11.64 8.18 -34.62
N PHE A 213 12.81 8.81 -34.72
CA PHE A 213 13.68 8.74 -35.90
C PHE A 213 14.94 7.95 -35.58
N VAL A 214 15.34 7.04 -36.46
CA VAL A 214 16.56 6.23 -36.32
C VAL A 214 17.45 6.48 -37.53
N ALA A 215 18.63 7.06 -37.31
CA ALA A 215 19.59 7.33 -38.38
C ALA A 215 21.03 7.22 -37.88
N SER A 216 22.00 7.10 -38.78
CA SER A 216 23.40 7.15 -38.38
C SER A 216 23.84 8.58 -38.04
N VAL A 217 24.92 8.74 -37.26
CA VAL A 217 25.52 10.04 -36.94
C VAL A 217 25.80 10.85 -38.21
N ARG A 218 26.32 10.23 -39.28
CA ARG A 218 26.56 10.89 -40.58
C ARG A 218 25.28 11.52 -41.16
N VAL A 219 24.16 10.80 -41.10
CA VAL A 219 22.88 11.26 -41.64
C VAL A 219 22.32 12.39 -40.79
N TRP A 220 22.42 12.27 -39.47
CA TRP A 220 22.05 13.36 -38.56
C TRP A 220 22.86 14.64 -38.85
N ARG A 221 24.18 14.54 -39.06
CA ARG A 221 25.02 15.70 -39.43
C ARG A 221 24.59 16.35 -40.74
N GLN A 222 24.12 15.58 -41.71
CA GLN A 222 23.61 16.10 -42.99
C GLN A 222 22.27 16.83 -42.83
N LEU A 223 21.36 16.30 -42.01
CA LEU A 223 19.98 16.81 -41.87
C LEU A 223 19.86 17.99 -40.90
N LEU A 224 20.59 17.95 -39.78
CA LEU A 224 20.37 18.85 -38.65
C LEU A 224 20.56 20.34 -38.98
N PRO A 225 21.53 20.79 -39.80
CA PRO A 225 21.66 22.22 -40.13
C PRO A 225 20.37 22.80 -40.73
N THR A 226 19.84 22.17 -41.79
CA THR A 226 18.56 22.60 -42.40
C THR A 226 17.40 22.42 -41.44
N ALA A 227 17.36 21.33 -40.66
CA ALA A 227 16.27 21.08 -39.73
C ALA A 227 16.19 22.15 -38.63
N VAL A 228 17.32 22.70 -38.18
CA VAL A 228 17.38 23.82 -37.23
C VAL A 228 16.83 25.11 -37.84
N ASP A 229 17.23 25.44 -39.06
CA ASP A 229 16.77 26.65 -39.77
C ASP A 229 15.26 26.60 -40.04
N VAL A 230 14.75 25.43 -40.44
CA VAL A 230 13.32 25.19 -40.64
C VAL A 230 12.59 25.27 -39.30
N TRP A 231 13.09 24.63 -38.25
CA TRP A 231 12.47 24.61 -36.91
C TRP A 231 12.23 26.02 -36.35
N ALA A 232 13.19 26.93 -36.54
CA ALA A 232 13.09 28.31 -36.06
C ALA A 232 11.93 29.10 -36.71
N GLN A 233 11.49 28.68 -37.90
CA GLN A 233 10.45 29.37 -38.70
C GLN A 233 9.08 28.70 -38.60
N LEU A 234 8.99 27.50 -38.02
CA LEU A 234 7.74 26.77 -37.83
C LEU A 234 7.01 27.22 -36.56
N ALA A 235 5.68 27.31 -36.67
CA ALA A 235 4.82 27.42 -35.49
C ALA A 235 5.00 26.20 -34.58
N HIS A 236 4.76 26.35 -33.28
CA HIS A 236 5.01 25.29 -32.29
C HIS A 236 4.36 23.94 -32.66
N GLU A 237 3.13 23.97 -33.15
CA GLU A 237 2.35 22.80 -33.56
C GLU A 237 2.83 22.14 -34.86
N GLN A 238 3.61 22.86 -35.68
CA GLN A 238 4.15 22.37 -36.96
C GLN A 238 5.59 21.85 -36.82
N ARG A 239 6.24 22.03 -35.66
CA ARG A 239 7.65 21.69 -35.43
C ARG A 239 8.00 20.20 -35.65
N HIS A 240 7.02 19.31 -35.57
CA HIS A 240 7.17 17.90 -35.93
C HIS A 240 7.60 17.69 -37.40
N LEU A 241 7.40 18.69 -38.27
CA LEU A 241 7.78 18.65 -39.69
C LEU A 241 9.24 19.02 -39.95
N ALA A 242 10.00 19.50 -38.96
CA ALA A 242 11.37 19.99 -39.19
C ALA A 242 12.31 18.93 -39.79
N VAL A 243 12.30 17.70 -39.26
CA VAL A 243 13.10 16.59 -39.79
C VAL A 243 12.59 16.14 -41.17
N PRO A 244 11.28 15.88 -41.39
CA PRO A 244 10.72 15.62 -42.71
C PRO A 244 11.08 16.65 -43.80
N LEU A 245 10.98 17.94 -43.49
CA LEU A 245 11.27 19.03 -44.43
C LEU A 245 12.77 19.09 -44.76
N ALA A 246 13.64 18.89 -43.77
CA ALA A 246 15.09 18.81 -43.98
C ALA A 246 15.50 17.56 -44.79
N ALA A 247 14.86 16.42 -44.54
CA ALA A 247 15.06 15.21 -45.31
C ALA A 247 14.64 15.39 -46.78
N ALA A 248 13.51 16.07 -47.03
CA ALA A 248 13.06 16.42 -48.37
C ALA A 248 14.03 17.39 -49.08
N HIS A 249 14.54 18.40 -48.37
CA HIS A 249 15.51 19.35 -48.91
C HIS A 249 16.82 18.66 -49.33
N THR A 250 17.35 17.78 -48.47
CA THR A 250 18.60 17.05 -48.71
C THR A 250 18.42 15.80 -49.59
N GLN A 251 17.21 15.54 -50.07
CA GLN A 251 16.83 14.36 -50.84
C GLN A 251 17.14 13.02 -50.13
N THR A 252 17.14 13.03 -48.80
CA THR A 252 17.36 11.85 -47.96
C THR A 252 16.03 11.15 -47.71
N ALA A 253 15.72 10.09 -48.46
CA ALA A 253 14.47 9.35 -48.31
C ALA A 253 14.37 8.72 -46.91
N ILE A 254 13.19 8.84 -46.28
CA ILE A 254 12.90 8.24 -44.98
C ILE A 254 12.24 6.88 -45.17
N SER A 255 12.76 5.88 -44.48
CA SER A 255 12.09 4.60 -44.30
C SER A 255 10.89 4.76 -43.40
N ILE A 256 9.70 4.70 -44.01
CA ILE A 256 8.47 4.86 -43.26
C ILE A 256 8.05 3.51 -42.67
N ALA A 257 8.02 3.42 -41.33
CA ALA A 257 7.60 2.23 -40.60
C ALA A 257 6.34 2.50 -39.78
N SER A 258 5.39 1.58 -39.81
CA SER A 258 4.09 1.73 -39.13
C SER A 258 4.06 1.20 -37.69
N VAL A 259 5.12 0.50 -37.27
CA VAL A 259 5.23 -0.21 -35.97
C VAL A 259 6.15 0.48 -34.96
N LEU A 260 6.81 1.59 -35.34
CA LEU A 260 7.78 2.29 -34.51
C LEU A 260 7.13 2.96 -33.30
N SER A 261 5.98 3.61 -33.51
CA SER A 261 5.23 4.29 -32.46
C SER A 261 3.75 4.41 -32.82
N VAL A 262 2.89 4.14 -31.85
CA VAL A 262 1.44 4.34 -31.98
C VAL A 262 1.02 5.55 -31.15
N HIS A 263 0.30 6.49 -31.78
CA HIS A 263 -0.05 7.78 -31.17
C HIS A 263 -1.55 8.03 -31.13
N HIS A 264 -2.27 7.71 -32.21
CA HIS A 264 -3.68 8.10 -32.33
C HIS A 264 -4.53 7.06 -33.05
N TYR A 265 -5.69 6.80 -32.46
CA TYR A 265 -6.66 5.80 -32.86
C TYR A 265 -7.11 5.87 -34.34
N PRO A 266 -7.48 7.04 -34.91
CA PRO A 266 -7.99 7.16 -36.27
C PRO A 266 -6.88 7.27 -37.33
N SER A 267 -5.60 7.10 -36.97
CA SER A 267 -4.52 7.13 -37.96
C SER A 267 -4.60 5.88 -38.85
N ARG A 268 -4.99 6.09 -40.11
CA ARG A 268 -5.00 5.07 -41.19
C ARG A 268 -3.61 4.48 -41.52
N TYR A 269 -2.53 5.07 -41.00
CA TYR A 269 -1.15 4.69 -41.32
C TYR A 269 -0.38 4.11 -40.14
N GLN A 270 -0.95 4.10 -38.93
CA GLN A 270 -0.37 3.42 -37.77
C GLN A 270 -0.82 1.97 -37.75
N ASN A 271 0.12 1.05 -37.47
CA ASN A 271 -0.21 -0.37 -37.40
C ASN A 271 -0.93 -0.68 -36.08
N TRP A 272 -2.25 -0.78 -36.17
CA TRP A 272 -3.10 -1.18 -35.06
C TRP A 272 -3.58 -2.64 -35.16
N ASP A 273 -3.06 -3.41 -36.12
CA ASP A 273 -3.46 -4.81 -36.34
C ASP A 273 -3.04 -5.71 -35.17
N PHE A 274 -2.02 -5.31 -34.42
CA PHE A 274 -1.59 -6.01 -33.21
C PHE A 274 -2.72 -6.15 -32.17
N ALA A 275 -3.66 -5.22 -32.13
CA ALA A 275 -4.78 -5.29 -31.21
C ALA A 275 -5.70 -6.49 -31.49
N ASP A 276 -5.71 -6.97 -32.74
CA ASP A 276 -6.44 -8.16 -33.13
C ASP A 276 -5.64 -9.45 -32.84
N ASP A 277 -4.31 -9.39 -32.98
CA ASP A 277 -3.39 -10.50 -32.75
C ASP A 277 -3.12 -10.82 -31.27
N VAL A 278 -3.22 -9.81 -30.38
CA VAL A 278 -2.99 -9.96 -28.94
C VAL A 278 -4.06 -10.85 -28.31
N LYS A 279 -3.63 -11.96 -27.71
CA LYS A 279 -4.50 -12.94 -27.03
C LYS A 279 -4.41 -12.90 -25.51
N HIS A 280 -3.34 -12.32 -24.96
CA HIS A 280 -3.20 -12.10 -23.52
C HIS A 280 -4.06 -10.91 -23.07
N ASN A 281 -4.32 -10.82 -21.77
CA ASN A 281 -5.05 -9.70 -21.19
C ASN A 281 -4.09 -8.56 -20.82
N PRO A 282 -4.01 -7.46 -21.59
CA PRO A 282 -3.03 -6.39 -21.36
C PRO A 282 -3.21 -5.66 -20.02
N CYS A 283 -4.38 -5.81 -19.37
CA CYS A 283 -4.71 -5.15 -18.12
C CYS A 283 -4.34 -5.97 -16.87
N SER A 284 -3.90 -7.22 -17.04
CA SER A 284 -3.50 -8.08 -15.93
C SER A 284 -2.28 -8.96 -16.23
N GLU A 285 -1.93 -9.10 -17.50
CA GLU A 285 -0.83 -9.92 -17.99
C GLU A 285 0.14 -9.03 -18.78
N ARG A 286 1.44 -9.29 -18.60
CA ARG A 286 2.49 -8.64 -19.38
C ARG A 286 2.70 -9.40 -20.69
N ALA A 287 2.89 -8.67 -21.78
CA ALA A 287 3.33 -9.25 -23.04
C ALA A 287 4.71 -9.91 -22.85
N THR A 288 4.83 -11.21 -23.16
CA THR A 288 6.09 -11.95 -23.05
C THR A 288 6.27 -12.89 -24.24
N GLY A 289 7.52 -13.24 -24.55
CA GLY A 289 7.85 -14.24 -25.56
C GLY A 289 7.17 -14.00 -26.91
N ARG A 290 6.19 -14.85 -27.25
CA ARG A 290 5.49 -14.84 -28.54
C ARG A 290 4.66 -13.57 -28.78
N ASP A 291 4.13 -12.93 -27.74
CA ASP A 291 3.32 -11.72 -27.89
C ASP A 291 4.17 -10.53 -28.36
N LEU A 292 5.38 -10.36 -27.79
CA LEU A 292 6.32 -9.32 -28.22
C LEU A 292 6.96 -9.62 -29.58
N ALA A 293 7.05 -10.90 -29.94
CA ALA A 293 7.60 -11.37 -31.22
C ALA A 293 6.68 -11.09 -32.42
N LEU A 294 5.42 -10.69 -32.19
CA LEU A 294 4.55 -10.24 -33.27
C LEU A 294 5.19 -9.02 -33.95
N SER A 295 5.38 -9.11 -35.26
CA SER A 295 5.89 -7.99 -36.07
C SER A 295 4.95 -6.78 -35.97
N SER A 296 3.65 -7.01 -35.81
CA SER A 296 2.63 -5.98 -35.62
C SER A 296 2.71 -5.25 -34.27
N TYR A 297 3.25 -5.88 -33.21
CA TYR A 297 3.29 -5.28 -31.88
C TYR A 297 4.12 -3.99 -31.88
N PRO A 298 3.62 -2.88 -31.29
CA PRO A 298 4.31 -1.60 -31.36
C PRO A 298 5.62 -1.62 -30.57
N ILE A 299 6.61 -0.87 -31.04
CA ILE A 299 7.89 -0.66 -30.34
C ILE A 299 7.74 0.39 -29.23
N SER A 300 6.99 1.46 -29.51
CA SER A 300 6.58 2.43 -28.50
C SER A 300 5.14 2.90 -28.70
N ILE A 301 4.61 3.54 -27.67
CA ILE A 301 3.33 4.24 -27.72
C ILE A 301 3.48 5.64 -27.14
N ARG A 302 2.79 6.64 -27.70
CA ARG A 302 2.67 7.98 -27.12
C ARG A 302 1.26 8.17 -26.59
N ALA A 303 1.13 8.11 -25.27
CA ALA A 303 -0.16 8.14 -24.58
C ALA A 303 -0.56 9.57 -24.17
N LEU A 304 -0.44 10.54 -25.10
CA LEU A 304 -0.82 11.93 -24.86
C LEU A 304 -2.31 12.06 -24.54
N ASN A 305 -3.15 11.39 -25.33
CA ASN A 305 -4.59 11.40 -25.19
C ASN A 305 -5.20 10.10 -25.74
N LEU A 306 -5.51 9.18 -24.83
CA LEU A 306 -6.23 7.94 -25.12
C LEU A 306 -7.63 8.07 -24.51
N THR A 307 -8.64 8.32 -25.33
CA THR A 307 -10.01 8.59 -24.87
C THR A 307 -11.06 7.73 -25.55
N LEU A 308 -11.90 7.10 -24.73
CA LEU A 308 -13.16 6.50 -25.15
C LEU A 308 -14.18 6.70 -24.00
N PRO A 309 -15.08 7.70 -24.11
CA PRO A 309 -15.76 8.32 -22.98
C PRO A 309 -16.95 7.55 -22.39
N GLN A 310 -17.15 6.29 -22.74
CA GLN A 310 -18.16 5.48 -22.06
C GLN A 310 -17.88 4.00 -22.23
N TRP A 311 -17.88 3.27 -21.12
CA TRP A 311 -17.84 1.81 -21.09
C TRP A 311 -19.09 1.24 -20.40
N ILE A 312 -19.34 -0.05 -20.63
CA ILE A 312 -20.47 -0.81 -20.10
C ILE A 312 -20.58 -0.83 -18.56
N ASP A 313 -19.49 -0.57 -17.84
CA ASP A 313 -19.48 -0.43 -16.37
C ASP A 313 -19.90 0.98 -15.90
N GLY A 314 -20.26 1.86 -16.83
CA GLY A 314 -20.64 3.24 -16.57
C GLY A 314 -19.46 4.17 -16.24
N ARG A 315 -18.21 3.67 -16.31
CA ARG A 315 -17.00 4.44 -16.00
C ARG A 315 -16.29 4.87 -17.28
N GLU A 316 -15.56 5.98 -17.16
CA GLU A 316 -14.66 6.43 -18.21
C GLU A 316 -13.26 5.87 -17.97
N TRP A 317 -12.72 5.21 -19.00
CA TRP A 317 -11.37 4.67 -18.97
C TRP A 317 -10.54 5.43 -19.97
N SER A 318 -9.94 6.54 -19.56
CA SER A 318 -9.07 7.34 -20.42
C SER A 318 -7.65 7.38 -19.86
N PHE A 319 -6.70 7.89 -20.65
CA PHE A 319 -5.35 8.15 -20.17
C PHE A 319 -4.80 9.40 -20.84
N PHE A 320 -4.21 10.29 -20.02
CA PHE A 320 -3.62 11.53 -20.46
C PHE A 320 -2.26 11.73 -19.77
N ALA A 321 -1.17 11.54 -20.50
CA ALA A 321 0.18 11.73 -19.97
C ALA A 321 0.40 13.14 -19.38
N ASP A 322 -0.32 14.14 -19.91
CA ASP A 322 -0.28 15.54 -19.48
C ASP A 322 -1.22 15.87 -18.31
N ARG A 323 -1.98 14.90 -17.80
CA ARG A 323 -2.80 15.05 -16.59
C ARG A 323 -2.29 14.26 -15.39
N VAL A 324 -1.26 13.42 -15.58
CA VAL A 324 -0.57 12.77 -14.46
C VAL A 324 0.02 13.87 -13.55
N PRO A 325 -0.25 13.85 -12.24
CA PRO A 325 0.30 14.80 -11.28
C PRO A 325 1.82 14.76 -11.22
N VAL A 326 2.42 15.90 -10.86
CA VAL A 326 3.88 16.05 -10.85
C VAL A 326 4.56 15.33 -9.67
N ASP A 327 3.79 15.05 -8.62
CA ASP A 327 4.19 14.31 -7.42
C ASP A 327 3.88 12.80 -7.52
N PHE A 328 3.58 12.29 -8.71
CA PHE A 328 3.24 10.87 -8.95
C PHE A 328 4.34 9.88 -8.56
N PHE A 329 5.58 10.32 -8.32
CA PHE A 329 6.67 9.45 -7.83
C PHE A 329 6.91 9.57 -6.32
N ALA A 330 6.13 10.38 -5.59
CA ALA A 330 6.22 10.47 -4.14
C ALA A 330 5.85 9.15 -3.46
N CYS A 331 6.44 8.85 -2.31
CA CYS A 331 6.20 7.58 -1.61
C CYS A 331 4.73 7.38 -1.20
N ASP A 332 4.01 8.46 -0.93
CA ASP A 332 2.60 8.43 -0.50
C ASP A 332 1.60 8.59 -1.65
N ALA A 333 2.09 8.74 -2.88
CA ALA A 333 1.23 8.96 -4.04
C ALA A 333 0.46 7.70 -4.43
N TYR A 334 -0.82 7.87 -4.76
CA TYR A 334 -1.61 6.83 -5.39
C TYR A 334 -0.98 6.38 -6.71
N LEU A 335 -1.33 5.15 -7.09
CA LEU A 335 -1.11 4.65 -8.44
C LEU A 335 -2.33 4.95 -9.30
N LEU A 336 -2.13 4.94 -10.62
CA LEU A 336 -3.22 5.08 -11.58
C LEU A 336 -4.12 3.83 -11.52
N ARG A 337 -5.43 4.06 -11.55
CA ARG A 337 -6.41 2.98 -11.56
C ARG A 337 -6.31 2.19 -12.86
N GLN A 338 -6.08 0.89 -12.73
CA GLN A 338 -6.01 -0.01 -13.89
C GLN A 338 -7.40 -0.57 -14.21
N PRO A 339 -7.77 -0.66 -15.50
CA PRO A 339 -8.99 -1.38 -15.89
C PRO A 339 -8.98 -2.80 -15.34
N PRO A 340 -10.08 -3.28 -14.73
CA PRO A 340 -10.14 -4.63 -14.19
C PRO A 340 -10.03 -5.68 -15.29
N ALA A 341 -9.51 -6.86 -14.97
CA ALA A 341 -9.27 -7.92 -15.96
C ALA A 341 -10.54 -8.30 -16.77
N HIS A 342 -11.72 -8.21 -16.17
CA HIS A 342 -13.00 -8.49 -16.86
C HIS A 342 -13.30 -7.51 -18.01
N MET A 343 -12.77 -6.29 -17.96
CA MET A 343 -13.02 -5.27 -18.99
C MET A 343 -12.39 -5.65 -20.33
N TRP A 344 -11.23 -6.31 -20.33
CA TRP A 344 -10.65 -6.87 -21.56
C TRP A 344 -11.54 -7.95 -22.18
N HIS A 345 -12.15 -8.80 -21.35
CA HIS A 345 -13.11 -9.79 -21.82
C HIS A 345 -14.31 -9.12 -22.49
N LEU A 346 -14.87 -8.08 -21.85
CA LEU A 346 -16.00 -7.32 -22.41
C LEU A 346 -15.63 -6.60 -23.71
N ALA A 347 -14.44 -5.98 -23.77
CA ALA A 347 -13.91 -5.32 -24.96
C ALA A 347 -13.79 -6.28 -26.16
N SER A 348 -13.47 -7.56 -25.89
CA SER A 348 -13.20 -8.55 -26.92
C SER A 348 -14.45 -9.32 -27.37
N HIS A 349 -15.45 -9.52 -26.50
CA HIS A 349 -16.55 -10.47 -26.74
C HIS A 349 -17.94 -9.84 -26.85
N THR A 350 -18.12 -8.58 -26.46
CA THR A 350 -19.42 -7.90 -26.65
C THR A 350 -19.48 -7.27 -28.03
N SER A 351 -20.66 -7.20 -28.66
CA SER A 351 -20.85 -6.54 -29.96
C SER A 351 -21.95 -5.48 -29.86
N GLY A 352 -21.72 -4.27 -30.40
CA GLY A 352 -22.79 -3.29 -30.62
C GLY A 352 -23.16 -2.36 -29.45
N TYR A 353 -22.43 -2.38 -28.34
CA TYR A 353 -22.58 -1.38 -27.28
C TYR A 353 -21.79 -0.10 -27.62
N GLU A 354 -22.32 1.07 -27.22
CA GLU A 354 -21.74 2.43 -27.42
C GLU A 354 -21.61 2.92 -28.88
N HIS A 355 -22.15 2.23 -29.88
CA HIS A 355 -21.98 2.55 -31.31
C HIS A 355 -20.51 2.52 -31.81
N VAL A 356 -19.63 1.81 -31.10
CA VAL A 356 -18.20 1.70 -31.43
C VAL A 356 -17.84 0.27 -31.86
N PRO A 357 -17.15 0.06 -33.02
CA PRO A 357 -16.67 -1.26 -33.43
C PRO A 357 -15.77 -1.94 -32.38
N ASN A 358 -15.85 -3.28 -32.29
CA ASN A 358 -15.03 -4.10 -31.37
C ASN A 358 -13.53 -3.81 -31.49
N VAL A 359 -13.07 -3.60 -32.72
CA VAL A 359 -11.69 -3.24 -33.03
C VAL A 359 -11.27 -1.94 -32.33
N LEU A 360 -12.14 -0.91 -32.27
CA LEU A 360 -11.77 0.33 -31.57
C LEU A 360 -11.71 0.14 -30.05
N ARG A 361 -12.62 -0.64 -29.49
CA ARG A 361 -12.65 -0.95 -28.05
C ARG A 361 -11.43 -1.75 -27.59
N ARG A 362 -11.02 -2.78 -28.35
CA ARG A 362 -9.81 -3.57 -28.04
C ARG A 362 -8.55 -2.73 -28.07
N ARG A 363 -8.37 -1.95 -29.13
CA ARG A 363 -7.24 -1.01 -29.28
C ARG A 363 -7.18 -0.01 -28.14
N HIS A 364 -8.31 0.64 -27.81
CA HIS A 364 -8.38 1.58 -26.69
C HIS A 364 -8.03 0.92 -25.35
N MET A 365 -8.61 -0.24 -25.06
CA MET A 365 -8.34 -1.00 -23.85
C MET A 365 -6.86 -1.38 -23.73
N ILE A 366 -6.24 -1.88 -24.81
CA ILE A 366 -4.80 -2.18 -24.83
C ILE A 366 -3.99 -0.92 -24.56
N SER A 367 -4.29 0.20 -25.22
CA SER A 367 -3.53 1.44 -25.06
C SER A 367 -3.59 1.98 -23.64
N VAL A 368 -4.78 2.05 -23.03
CA VAL A 368 -4.94 2.50 -21.64
C VAL A 368 -4.23 1.55 -20.70
N CYS A 369 -4.38 0.24 -20.87
CA CYS A 369 -3.74 -0.74 -20.00
C CYS A 369 -2.21 -0.72 -20.09
N LEU A 370 -1.63 -0.58 -21.30
CA LEU A 370 -0.18 -0.44 -21.48
C LEU A 370 0.35 0.87 -20.89
N ALA A 371 -0.37 1.98 -21.06
CA ALA A 371 0.06 3.28 -20.54
C ALA A 371 0.02 3.31 -19.00
N VAL A 372 -1.09 2.86 -18.40
CA VAL A 372 -1.24 2.74 -16.94
C VAL A 372 -0.22 1.78 -16.35
N GLU A 373 0.00 0.61 -16.97
CA GLU A 373 1.00 -0.37 -16.52
C GLU A 373 2.41 0.21 -16.53
N ALA A 374 2.78 0.96 -17.58
CA ALA A 374 4.10 1.56 -17.70
C ALA A 374 4.35 2.63 -16.62
N TYR A 375 3.37 3.52 -16.40
CA TYR A 375 3.47 4.56 -15.36
C TYR A 375 3.51 3.96 -13.96
N ASN A 376 2.59 3.04 -13.66
CA ASN A 376 2.56 2.37 -12.35
C ASN A 376 3.85 1.58 -12.10
N SER A 377 4.32 0.79 -13.08
CA SER A 377 5.55 0.01 -12.93
C SER A 377 6.79 0.89 -12.77
N ALA A 378 6.87 2.01 -13.49
CA ALA A 378 7.96 2.98 -13.33
C ALA A 378 7.95 3.56 -11.91
N SER A 379 6.77 3.94 -11.42
CA SER A 379 6.58 4.51 -10.08
C SER A 379 6.94 3.50 -9.00
N GLU A 380 6.40 2.27 -9.07
CA GLU A 380 6.72 1.18 -8.15
C GLU A 380 8.22 0.84 -8.16
N SER A 381 8.84 0.72 -9.34
CA SER A 381 10.27 0.45 -9.47
C SER A 381 11.13 1.52 -8.79
N TYR A 382 10.78 2.80 -8.98
CA TYR A 382 11.48 3.92 -8.37
C TYR A 382 11.29 3.93 -6.85
N ARG A 383 10.03 3.85 -6.38
CA ARG A 383 9.68 3.92 -4.95
C ARG A 383 10.23 2.74 -4.16
N ALA A 384 10.28 1.54 -4.74
CA ALA A 384 10.90 0.38 -4.10
C ALA A 384 12.37 0.59 -3.71
N HIS A 385 13.05 1.55 -4.34
CA HIS A 385 14.43 1.89 -4.02
C HIS A 385 14.55 3.16 -3.17
N VAL A 386 13.72 4.17 -3.44
CA VAL A 386 13.82 5.50 -2.82
C VAL A 386 13.03 5.63 -1.52
N CYS A 387 12.04 4.77 -1.27
CA CYS A 387 11.14 4.84 -0.12
C CYS A 387 11.47 3.74 0.91
N PRO A 388 12.36 4.00 1.89
CA PRO A 388 12.87 2.98 2.81
C PRO A 388 11.83 2.47 3.83
N THR A 389 10.78 3.26 4.08
CA THR A 389 9.72 2.96 5.04
C THR A 389 8.49 2.29 4.41
N GLY A 390 8.55 1.96 3.12
CA GLY A 390 7.40 1.50 2.33
C GLY A 390 6.81 2.64 1.50
N TYR A 391 5.83 2.32 0.65
CA TYR A 391 5.17 3.28 -0.24
C TYR A 391 3.73 2.86 -0.54
N ASN A 392 2.97 3.77 -1.14
CA ASN A 392 1.56 3.58 -1.41
C ASN A 392 1.35 2.78 -2.71
N HIS A 393 0.66 1.65 -2.59
CA HIS A 393 0.29 0.78 -3.71
C HIS A 393 -1.16 0.98 -4.16
N ASN A 394 -1.95 1.84 -3.50
CA ASN A 394 -3.37 1.98 -3.82
C ASN A 394 -3.59 2.62 -5.20
N ARG A 395 -4.19 1.86 -6.11
CA ARG A 395 -4.54 2.24 -7.50
C ARG A 395 -5.84 3.01 -7.55
N ARG A 396 -5.86 4.18 -6.92
CA ARG A 396 -7.09 4.95 -6.70
C ARG A 396 -7.36 5.98 -7.79
N MET A 397 -6.34 6.54 -8.43
CA MET A 397 -6.50 7.68 -9.33
C MET A 397 -7.20 7.31 -10.64
N PRO A 398 -8.46 7.71 -10.86
CA PRO A 398 -9.08 7.54 -12.15
C PRO A 398 -8.50 8.57 -13.15
N MET A 399 -8.61 8.25 -14.43
CA MET A 399 -8.23 9.14 -15.53
C MET A 399 -9.48 9.29 -16.39
N GLU A 400 -10.32 10.25 -16.02
CA GLU A 400 -11.66 10.47 -16.59
C GLU A 400 -11.62 11.58 -17.65
N PHE A 401 -12.49 11.48 -18.64
CA PHE A 401 -12.60 12.44 -19.74
C PHE A 401 -13.45 13.64 -19.29
N GLN A 402 -13.04 14.86 -19.65
CA GLN A 402 -13.72 16.12 -19.28
C GLN A 402 -13.75 16.48 -17.78
N GLU A 403 -13.30 15.63 -16.87
CA GLU A 403 -13.14 15.97 -15.45
C GLU A 403 -11.87 16.79 -15.15
N GLU A 404 -11.86 17.50 -14.01
CA GLU A 404 -10.66 18.18 -13.53
C GLU A 404 -9.57 17.16 -13.20
N ALA A 405 -8.36 17.41 -13.71
CA ALA A 405 -7.21 16.57 -13.40
C ALA A 405 -6.86 16.67 -11.91
N TRP A 406 -6.45 15.53 -11.34
CA TRP A 406 -5.95 15.46 -9.97
C TRP A 406 -4.79 16.44 -9.80
N ARG A 407 -4.89 17.34 -8.82
CA ARG A 407 -3.84 18.34 -8.54
C ARG A 407 -2.62 17.70 -7.90
N THR A 408 -2.83 16.61 -7.17
CA THR A 408 -1.84 15.85 -6.43
C THR A 408 -2.17 14.37 -6.52
N ALA A 409 -1.14 13.54 -6.59
CA ALA A 409 -1.28 12.10 -6.42
C ALA A 409 -1.16 11.68 -4.94
N VAL A 410 -0.67 12.54 -4.05
CA VAL A 410 -0.40 12.22 -2.65
C VAL A 410 -1.68 12.04 -1.87
N ALA A 411 -1.86 10.83 -1.32
CA ALA A 411 -3.11 10.40 -0.69
C ALA A 411 -3.63 11.34 0.40
N LEU A 412 -2.72 11.81 1.25
CA LEU A 412 -3.04 12.61 2.42
C LEU A 412 -2.65 14.10 2.26
N ALA A 413 -2.53 14.58 1.02
CA ALA A 413 -2.30 16.00 0.73
C ALA A 413 -3.59 16.82 0.90
N ASP A 414 -3.44 18.12 1.18
CA ASP A 414 -4.56 19.03 1.40
C ASP A 414 -5.57 19.01 0.23
N GLY A 415 -6.85 18.89 0.56
CA GLY A 415 -7.95 18.78 -0.42
C GLY A 415 -8.11 17.39 -1.07
N SER A 416 -7.31 16.38 -0.73
CA SER A 416 -7.47 15.03 -1.26
C SER A 416 -8.57 14.26 -0.51
N PRO A 417 -9.61 13.75 -1.20
CA PRO A 417 -10.67 13.01 -0.53
C PRO A 417 -10.12 11.68 -0.03
N LEU A 418 -10.15 11.45 1.27
CA LEU A 418 -9.62 10.23 1.85
C LEU A 418 -10.69 9.17 2.02
N GLU A 419 -10.28 7.91 1.84
CA GLU A 419 -11.16 6.78 2.09
C GLU A 419 -11.43 6.64 3.58
N THR A 420 -12.68 6.83 4.01
CA THR A 420 -13.03 6.67 5.42
C THR A 420 -12.95 5.20 5.85
N ASP A 421 -13.28 4.29 4.93
CA ASP A 421 -13.36 2.87 5.16
C ASP A 421 -12.96 2.06 3.92
N PRO A 422 -12.27 0.92 4.06
CA PRO A 422 -11.90 0.08 2.92
C PRO A 422 -13.13 -0.28 2.07
N PRO A 423 -13.05 -0.18 0.73
CA PRO A 423 -14.18 -0.53 -0.11
C PRO A 423 -14.35 -2.04 -0.03
N VAL A 424 -15.57 -2.47 0.22
CA VAL A 424 -15.88 -3.88 0.15
C VAL A 424 -16.20 -4.25 -1.28
N TYR A 425 -15.35 -5.07 -1.87
CA TYR A 425 -15.56 -5.59 -3.21
C TYR A 425 -16.28 -6.92 -3.11
N PHE A 426 -17.51 -6.94 -3.60
CA PHE A 426 -18.19 -8.17 -3.97
C PHE A 426 -17.70 -8.55 -5.36
N GLY A 427 -16.68 -9.41 -5.45
CA GLY A 427 -16.09 -9.86 -6.70
C GLY A 427 -16.15 -11.37 -6.84
N ASP A 428 -16.52 -11.85 -8.03
CA ASP A 428 -16.66 -13.25 -8.45
C ASP A 428 -15.52 -14.17 -7.97
N TYR A 429 -15.71 -14.80 -6.81
CA TYR A 429 -14.90 -15.94 -6.37
C TYR A 429 -15.28 -17.18 -7.19
N LYS A 430 -14.88 -17.24 -8.46
CA LYS A 430 -14.53 -18.55 -9.02
C LYS A 430 -13.17 -18.93 -8.45
N GLN A 431 -13.22 -19.67 -7.34
CA GLN A 431 -12.07 -20.40 -6.81
C GLN A 431 -11.36 -21.11 -7.97
N LYS A 432 -10.17 -20.63 -8.30
CA LYS A 432 -9.21 -21.39 -9.10
C LYS A 432 -8.72 -22.50 -8.16
N GLN A 433 -9.28 -23.71 -8.28
CA GLN A 433 -8.69 -24.88 -7.65
C GLN A 433 -7.25 -25.00 -8.16
N SER A 434 -6.26 -24.69 -7.31
CA SER A 434 -4.91 -25.17 -7.53
C SER A 434 -4.87 -26.64 -7.10
N SER A 435 -4.33 -27.48 -7.95
CA SER A 435 -4.46 -28.94 -7.87
C SER A 435 -3.40 -29.62 -7.00
N ASP A 436 -2.75 -28.93 -6.06
CA ASP A 436 -1.71 -29.54 -5.20
C ASP A 436 -1.72 -29.07 -3.73
N VAL A 437 -2.89 -28.68 -3.21
CA VAL A 437 -3.08 -28.49 -1.75
C VAL A 437 -3.95 -29.63 -1.23
N VAL A 438 -3.47 -30.32 -0.20
CA VAL A 438 -4.22 -31.35 0.52
C VAL A 438 -5.59 -30.79 0.89
N ASN A 439 -6.65 -31.45 0.41
CA ASN A 439 -8.05 -31.07 0.58
C ASN A 439 -8.37 -30.72 2.05
N GLU A 440 -8.50 -29.43 2.36
CA GLU A 440 -9.10 -28.92 3.61
C GLU A 440 -10.63 -29.15 3.67
N SER A 441 -11.22 -29.74 2.63
CA SER A 441 -12.66 -29.99 2.49
C SER A 441 -13.18 -31.25 3.18
N ASN A 442 -12.37 -31.92 4.02
CA ASN A 442 -12.79 -33.08 4.81
C ASN A 442 -12.72 -32.89 6.34
N VAL A 443 -12.51 -31.66 6.83
CA VAL A 443 -12.65 -31.40 8.26
C VAL A 443 -14.14 -31.29 8.60
N LYS A 444 -14.72 -32.41 9.03
CA LYS A 444 -15.98 -32.39 9.77
C LYS A 444 -15.79 -31.50 11.01
N PRO A 445 -16.75 -30.62 11.35
CA PRO A 445 -16.68 -29.87 12.60
C PRO A 445 -16.77 -30.85 13.77
N GLY A 446 -15.67 -30.96 14.52
CA GLY A 446 -15.54 -31.84 15.67
C GLY A 446 -14.55 -32.99 15.47
N GLN A 447 -13.52 -32.97 16.35
CA GLN A 447 -12.47 -33.97 16.63
C GLN A 447 -11.16 -33.79 15.83
N GLU A 448 -9.97 -33.66 16.43
CA GLU A 448 -9.53 -34.05 17.78
C GLU A 448 -8.21 -33.34 18.18
N GLU A 449 -8.29 -32.44 19.18
CA GLU A 449 -7.31 -32.11 20.24
C GLU A 449 -7.83 -30.83 20.96
N SER A 450 -8.96 -31.00 21.67
CA SER A 450 -9.67 -30.06 22.55
C SER A 450 -9.62 -28.54 22.24
N ASP A 451 -10.65 -28.05 21.53
CA ASP A 451 -11.06 -26.64 21.40
C ASP A 451 -11.91 -26.19 22.62
N GLU A 452 -11.38 -26.31 23.84
CA GLU A 452 -12.13 -26.05 25.09
C GLU A 452 -12.35 -24.57 25.44
N LEU A 453 -11.68 -23.63 24.74
CA LEU A 453 -11.68 -22.20 25.08
C LEU A 453 -12.58 -21.36 24.17
N HIS A 454 -13.37 -20.47 24.77
CA HIS A 454 -14.11 -19.42 24.08
C HIS A 454 -13.67 -18.04 24.58
N PHE A 455 -13.04 -17.26 23.71
CA PHE A 455 -12.63 -15.89 23.98
C PHE A 455 -13.79 -14.93 23.70
N VAL A 456 -14.10 -14.05 24.64
CA VAL A 456 -15.20 -13.10 24.50
C VAL A 456 -14.78 -11.73 25.00
N PHE A 457 -15.20 -10.69 24.29
CA PHE A 457 -14.99 -9.30 24.69
C PHE A 457 -16.18 -8.44 24.29
N THR A 458 -16.37 -7.34 25.00
CA THR A 458 -17.54 -6.47 24.84
C THR A 458 -17.13 -5.10 24.33
N THR A 459 -17.95 -4.52 23.47
CA THR A 459 -17.73 -3.20 22.88
C THR A 459 -19.03 -2.40 22.78
N SER A 460 -18.90 -1.08 22.72
CA SER A 460 -19.88 -0.14 22.18
C SER A 460 -19.66 0.04 20.67
N CYS A 461 -20.49 0.89 20.06
CA CYS A 461 -20.37 1.29 18.66
C CYS A 461 -19.56 2.56 18.47
N GLU A 462 -18.68 2.87 19.42
CA GLU A 462 -17.78 4.01 19.32
C GLU A 462 -16.60 3.69 18.39
N PRO A 463 -16.17 4.65 17.53
CA PRO A 463 -15.15 4.39 16.50
C PRO A 463 -13.83 3.83 17.02
N HIS A 464 -13.39 4.21 18.22
CA HIS A 464 -12.14 3.69 18.80
C HIS A 464 -12.22 2.20 19.12
N GLN A 465 -13.40 1.66 19.43
CA GLN A 465 -13.57 0.25 19.74
C GLN A 465 -13.64 -0.62 18.50
N HIS A 466 -13.98 -0.04 17.34
CA HIS A 466 -13.95 -0.76 16.06
C HIS A 466 -12.52 -1.16 15.68
N TRP A 467 -11.58 -0.22 15.66
CA TRP A 467 -10.19 -0.53 15.32
C TRP A 467 -9.54 -1.45 16.36
N GLN A 468 -9.87 -1.31 17.65
CA GLN A 468 -9.38 -2.18 18.72
C GLN A 468 -9.85 -3.63 18.51
N SER A 469 -11.15 -3.80 18.25
CA SER A 469 -11.75 -5.11 17.97
C SER A 469 -11.11 -5.80 16.77
N GLU A 470 -10.90 -5.05 15.68
CA GLU A 470 -10.30 -5.57 14.47
C GLU A 470 -8.83 -5.95 14.71
N ALA A 471 -8.06 -5.12 15.43
CA ALA A 471 -6.68 -5.43 15.78
C ALA A 471 -6.57 -6.68 16.68
N LEU A 472 -7.47 -6.83 17.66
CA LEU A 472 -7.57 -8.02 18.50
C LEU A 472 -7.88 -9.26 17.65
N ALA A 473 -8.86 -9.19 16.75
CA ALA A 473 -9.24 -10.30 15.88
C ALA A 473 -8.11 -10.70 14.92
N GLN A 474 -7.43 -9.75 14.27
CA GLN A 474 -6.30 -10.07 13.37
C GLN A 474 -5.13 -10.67 14.15
N SER A 475 -4.79 -10.13 15.32
CA SER A 475 -3.71 -10.68 16.15
C SER A 475 -4.01 -12.09 16.67
N PHE A 476 -5.28 -12.37 17.05
CA PHE A 476 -5.77 -13.70 17.41
C PHE A 476 -5.50 -14.73 16.31
N ALA A 477 -5.89 -14.40 15.07
CA ALA A 477 -5.66 -15.27 13.91
C ALA A 477 -4.18 -15.44 13.60
N ARG A 478 -3.39 -14.35 13.65
CA ARG A 478 -1.96 -14.34 13.34
C ARG A 478 -1.14 -15.28 14.23
N VAL A 479 -1.42 -15.32 15.54
CA VAL A 479 -0.72 -16.25 16.44
C VAL A 479 -1.25 -17.69 16.36
N GLY A 480 -2.25 -17.93 15.51
CA GLY A 480 -2.97 -19.20 15.40
C GLY A 480 -3.61 -19.59 16.73
N GLN A 481 -4.24 -18.65 17.43
CA GLN A 481 -4.94 -18.93 18.68
C GLN A 481 -6.06 -19.95 18.41
N ARG A 482 -6.12 -21.00 19.25
CA ARG A 482 -7.18 -22.02 19.19
C ARG A 482 -8.38 -21.56 20.03
N GLY A 483 -9.56 -22.10 19.71
CA GLY A 483 -10.83 -21.75 20.36
C GLY A 483 -11.67 -20.75 19.56
N ALA A 484 -12.86 -20.46 20.06
CA ALA A 484 -13.77 -19.49 19.46
C ALA A 484 -13.44 -18.05 19.91
N LEU A 485 -13.77 -17.05 19.07
CA LEU A 485 -13.67 -15.64 19.41
C LEU A 485 -15.01 -14.95 19.15
N THR A 486 -15.59 -14.30 20.15
CA THR A 486 -16.84 -13.53 20.04
C THR A 486 -16.65 -12.09 20.48
N ARG A 487 -17.09 -11.15 19.65
CA ARG A 487 -17.32 -9.74 20.00
C ARG A 487 -18.78 -9.55 20.33
N ILE A 488 -19.06 -9.12 21.56
CA ILE A 488 -20.37 -8.61 21.95
C ILE A 488 -20.39 -7.11 21.67
N VAL A 489 -21.30 -6.64 20.82
CA VAL A 489 -21.42 -5.23 20.45
C VAL A 489 -22.75 -4.68 20.94
N SER A 490 -22.70 -3.59 21.69
CA SER A 490 -23.86 -2.99 22.36
C SER A 490 -24.14 -1.59 21.85
N GLY A 491 -25.41 -1.33 21.51
CA GLY A 491 -25.90 0.03 21.25
C GLY A 491 -25.59 0.60 19.87
N CYS A 492 -25.48 -0.24 18.85
CA CYS A 492 -25.41 0.22 17.46
C CYS A 492 -26.81 0.56 16.96
N SER A 493 -26.90 1.44 15.96
CA SER A 493 -28.08 1.53 15.09
C SER A 493 -28.12 0.35 14.12
N ILE A 494 -29.28 0.07 13.54
CA ILE A 494 -29.47 -1.03 12.57
C ILE A 494 -28.49 -0.90 11.39
N ASP A 495 -28.32 0.32 10.86
CA ASP A 495 -27.40 0.57 9.74
C ASP A 495 -25.93 0.30 10.13
N GLU A 496 -25.54 0.68 11.35
CA GLU A 496 -24.20 0.39 11.89
C GLU A 496 -23.99 -1.12 12.14
N GLU A 497 -25.01 -1.83 12.61
CA GLU A 497 -24.97 -3.30 12.80
C GLU A 497 -24.78 -4.02 11.47
N GLU A 498 -25.59 -3.69 10.46
CA GLU A 498 -25.49 -4.29 9.12
C GLU A 498 -24.10 -4.06 8.53
N GLU A 499 -23.58 -2.84 8.62
CA GLU A 499 -22.25 -2.50 8.11
C GLU A 499 -21.13 -3.23 8.88
N LEU A 500 -21.24 -3.29 10.22
CA LEU A 500 -20.29 -4.00 11.07
C LEU A 500 -20.25 -5.49 10.75
N LEU A 501 -21.41 -6.14 10.62
CA LEU A 501 -21.52 -7.56 10.29
C LEU A 501 -20.91 -7.85 8.92
N ARG A 502 -21.28 -7.03 7.93
CA ARG A 502 -20.80 -7.14 6.55
C ARG A 502 -19.29 -7.02 6.45
N ARG A 503 -18.69 -6.06 7.18
CA ARG A 503 -17.24 -5.89 7.24
C ARG A 503 -16.54 -7.01 7.99
N SER A 504 -17.01 -7.34 9.19
CA SER A 504 -16.38 -8.34 10.06
C SER A 504 -16.35 -9.71 9.39
N TYR A 505 -17.40 -10.08 8.65
CA TYR A 505 -17.44 -11.33 7.89
C TYR A 505 -16.30 -11.45 6.86
N GLN A 506 -15.85 -10.32 6.30
CA GLN A 506 -14.80 -10.31 5.27
C GLN A 506 -13.40 -10.12 5.86
N SER A 507 -13.27 -9.20 6.82
CA SER A 507 -11.97 -8.90 7.43
C SER A 507 -11.52 -10.01 8.39
N SER A 508 -12.46 -10.51 9.19
CA SER A 508 -12.25 -11.41 10.31
C SER A 508 -13.32 -12.51 10.35
N PRO A 509 -13.38 -13.43 9.36
CA PRO A 509 -14.39 -14.49 9.30
C PRO A 509 -14.38 -15.45 10.50
N HIS A 510 -13.30 -15.48 11.28
CA HIS A 510 -13.15 -16.23 12.53
C HIS A 510 -13.76 -15.53 13.75
N LEU A 511 -14.15 -14.25 13.63
CA LEU A 511 -14.79 -13.47 14.69
C LEU A 511 -16.31 -13.62 14.61
N ARG A 512 -16.92 -14.11 15.69
CA ARG A 512 -18.38 -14.12 15.86
C ARG A 512 -18.82 -12.75 16.40
N ILE A 513 -19.95 -12.24 15.89
CA ILE A 513 -20.55 -11.00 16.38
C ILE A 513 -21.86 -11.35 17.09
N HIS A 514 -22.00 -10.88 18.33
CA HIS A 514 -23.24 -10.94 19.10
C HIS A 514 -23.72 -9.51 19.37
N VAL A 515 -24.92 -9.19 18.91
CA VAL A 515 -25.46 -7.83 19.01
C VAL A 515 -26.39 -7.75 20.21
N THR A 516 -26.26 -6.69 21.01
CA THR A 516 -27.13 -6.40 22.14
C THR A 516 -27.64 -4.98 22.11
N ARG A 517 -28.72 -4.72 22.86
CA ARG A 517 -29.11 -3.34 23.16
C ARG A 517 -28.01 -2.59 23.91
N ASP A 518 -28.10 -1.26 23.93
CA ASP A 518 -27.26 -0.44 24.81
C ASP A 518 -27.70 -0.59 26.27
N PHE A 519 -26.73 -0.79 27.16
CA PHE A 519 -26.93 -0.87 28.59
C PHE A 519 -26.34 0.36 29.33
N ARG A 520 -25.68 1.31 28.63
CA ARG A 520 -25.05 2.48 29.27
C ARG A 520 -26.01 3.32 30.09
N SER A 521 -27.29 3.35 29.70
CA SER A 521 -28.34 4.19 30.29
C SER A 521 -29.14 3.56 31.42
N LEU A 522 -28.79 2.35 31.85
CA LEU A 522 -29.41 1.71 33.03
C LEU A 522 -29.21 2.61 34.28
N PRO A 523 -30.25 2.85 35.13
CA PRO A 523 -30.98 1.78 35.85
C PRO A 523 -32.53 1.95 36.01
N ALA A 524 -33.31 0.85 36.24
CA ALA A 524 -34.58 0.73 37.04
C ALA A 524 -35.58 -0.38 36.53
N PRO A 525 -36.45 -1.03 37.36
CA PRO A 525 -36.84 -0.76 38.75
C PRO A 525 -36.36 -1.78 39.80
N ILE A 526 -36.17 -1.31 41.03
CA ILE A 526 -36.33 -2.14 42.23
C ILE A 526 -37.82 -2.52 42.27
N GLU A 527 -38.15 -3.81 42.25
CA GLU A 527 -39.52 -4.25 42.50
C GLU A 527 -39.99 -3.64 43.82
N ALA A 528 -40.99 -2.76 43.75
CA ALA A 528 -41.62 -2.19 44.92
C ALA A 528 -42.41 -3.30 45.63
N SER A 529 -41.73 -4.05 46.51
CA SER A 529 -42.39 -4.63 47.67
C SER A 529 -42.96 -3.46 48.48
N ASN A 530 -44.28 -3.43 48.58
CA ASN A 530 -45.13 -2.53 49.35
C ASN A 530 -44.43 -1.54 50.30
N GLU A 531 -44.78 -0.26 50.09
CA GLU A 531 -44.66 0.85 51.03
C GLU A 531 -43.28 1.52 51.16
N THR A 532 -42.77 2.10 50.07
CA THR A 532 -42.28 3.50 50.06
C THR A 532 -42.03 3.95 48.62
N GLU A 533 -42.83 4.92 48.17
CA GLU A 533 -42.64 5.58 46.87
C GLU A 533 -41.35 6.40 46.84
N GLN A 534 -40.76 6.49 45.64
CA GLN A 534 -39.71 7.44 45.19
C GLN A 534 -38.24 7.09 45.48
N GLN A 535 -37.69 6.20 44.65
CA GLN A 535 -36.36 6.40 44.06
C GLN A 535 -36.26 5.68 42.71
N SER A 536 -36.97 6.18 41.70
CA SER A 536 -36.59 5.91 40.31
C SER A 536 -35.23 6.56 40.09
N SER A 537 -34.18 5.76 40.02
CA SER A 537 -32.83 6.23 39.71
C SER A 537 -32.84 6.97 38.38
N THR A 538 -32.27 8.18 38.32
CA THR A 538 -32.04 8.91 37.07
C THR A 538 -31.25 8.03 36.08
N PRO A 539 -31.49 8.15 34.76
CA PRO A 539 -30.65 7.50 33.75
C PRO A 539 -29.17 7.79 34.02
N ASP A 540 -28.33 6.76 34.07
CA ASP A 540 -26.86 6.91 34.13
C ASP A 540 -26.32 7.03 32.69
N ASP A 541 -25.04 7.37 32.54
CA ASP A 541 -24.32 7.20 31.27
C ASP A 541 -22.99 6.51 31.58
N TYR A 542 -23.05 5.19 31.68
CA TYR A 542 -21.95 4.36 32.13
C TYR A 542 -21.74 3.17 31.17
N VAL A 543 -20.97 3.42 30.11
CA VAL A 543 -20.59 2.44 29.08
C VAL A 543 -20.11 1.09 29.64
N PRO A 544 -19.35 1.00 30.75
CA PRO A 544 -18.93 -0.29 31.30
C PRO A 544 -20.07 -1.22 31.72
N TYR A 545 -21.32 -0.76 31.85
CA TYR A 545 -22.48 -1.66 31.99
C TYR A 545 -22.59 -2.65 30.83
N ASN A 546 -22.15 -2.30 29.63
CA ASN A 546 -22.23 -3.19 28.46
C ASN A 546 -21.48 -4.51 28.67
N LYS A 547 -20.47 -4.56 29.56
CA LYS A 547 -19.71 -5.78 29.82
C LYS A 547 -20.51 -6.88 30.56
N PRO A 548 -20.96 -6.69 31.82
CA PRO A 548 -21.74 -7.71 32.52
C PRO A 548 -23.07 -8.02 31.82
N PHE A 549 -23.81 -6.99 31.39
CA PHE A 549 -25.13 -7.19 30.78
C PHE A 549 -25.06 -7.80 29.39
N GLY A 550 -24.05 -7.43 28.59
CA GLY A 550 -23.80 -8.05 27.29
C GLY A 550 -23.36 -9.51 27.42
N LEU A 551 -22.50 -9.82 28.39
CA LEU A 551 -22.10 -11.20 28.69
C LEU A 551 -23.29 -12.07 29.12
N ARG A 552 -24.21 -11.53 29.93
CA ARG A 552 -25.45 -12.21 30.30
C ARG A 552 -26.30 -12.54 29.08
N ASP A 553 -26.60 -11.52 28.28
CA ASP A 553 -27.42 -11.65 27.08
C ASP A 553 -26.82 -12.65 26.09
N TRP A 554 -25.50 -12.61 25.91
CA TRP A 554 -24.76 -13.57 25.09
C TRP A 554 -24.87 -15.01 25.62
N LEU A 555 -24.68 -15.24 26.93
CA LEU A 555 -24.82 -16.58 27.50
C LEU A 555 -26.23 -17.16 27.34
N GLU A 556 -27.25 -16.30 27.37
CA GLU A 556 -28.66 -16.69 27.26
C GLU A 556 -29.11 -16.92 25.81
N SER A 557 -28.60 -16.11 24.86
CA SER A 557 -29.17 -16.00 23.52
C SER A 557 -28.20 -16.22 22.36
N ALA A 558 -26.92 -16.50 22.64
CA ALA A 558 -25.92 -16.71 21.59
C ALA A 558 -26.37 -17.72 20.53
N ASN A 559 -26.08 -17.38 19.27
CA ASN A 559 -26.29 -18.26 18.14
C ASN A 559 -25.01 -18.32 17.26
N PRO A 560 -24.29 -19.44 17.22
CA PRO A 560 -24.58 -20.70 17.91
C PRO A 560 -24.42 -20.57 19.44
N PRO A 561 -25.11 -21.41 20.24
CA PRO A 561 -24.95 -21.43 21.69
C PRO A 561 -23.50 -21.68 22.11
N VAL A 562 -23.10 -21.11 23.25
CA VAL A 562 -21.78 -21.30 23.85
C VAL A 562 -21.63 -22.75 24.31
N ARG A 563 -20.70 -23.50 23.72
CA ARG A 563 -20.52 -24.94 23.99
C ARG A 563 -19.22 -25.24 24.74
N GLU A 564 -18.25 -24.36 24.58
CA GLU A 564 -16.93 -24.46 25.19
C GLU A 564 -17.07 -24.37 26.72
N ASP A 565 -16.30 -25.21 27.43
CA ASP A 565 -16.39 -25.31 28.89
C ASP A 565 -15.59 -24.23 29.60
N LEU A 566 -14.57 -23.67 28.93
CA LEU A 566 -13.74 -22.59 29.45
C LEU A 566 -14.02 -21.31 28.66
N VAL A 567 -14.29 -20.22 29.37
CA VAL A 567 -14.51 -18.88 28.81
C VAL A 567 -13.36 -17.99 29.24
N VAL A 568 -12.80 -17.23 28.28
CA VAL A 568 -11.78 -16.22 28.52
C VAL A 568 -12.37 -14.85 28.19
N VAL A 569 -12.64 -14.05 29.22
CA VAL A 569 -13.16 -12.70 29.07
C VAL A 569 -12.00 -11.71 28.90
N LEU A 570 -11.99 -10.96 27.81
CA LEU A 570 -10.99 -9.95 27.43
C LEU A 570 -11.63 -8.55 27.38
N ASP A 571 -10.77 -7.52 27.31
CA ASP A 571 -11.16 -6.18 26.86
C ASP A 571 -10.79 -6.01 25.37
N PRO A 572 -11.39 -5.07 24.62
CA PRO A 572 -11.10 -4.91 23.18
C PRO A 572 -9.69 -4.41 22.89
N ASP A 573 -8.99 -3.83 23.88
CA ASP A 573 -7.66 -3.24 23.73
C ASP A 573 -6.51 -4.22 24.01
N PHE A 574 -6.78 -5.52 23.86
CA PHE A 574 -5.78 -6.58 23.90
C PHE A 574 -5.25 -6.92 22.50
N LEU A 575 -3.98 -7.29 22.40
CA LEU A 575 -3.36 -7.87 21.21
C LEU A 575 -2.67 -9.18 21.55
N PHE A 576 -2.87 -10.20 20.73
CA PHE A 576 -2.16 -11.46 20.87
C PHE A 576 -0.76 -11.36 20.26
N ILE A 577 0.25 -11.71 21.05
CA ILE A 577 1.64 -11.84 20.60
C ILE A 577 2.15 -13.29 20.66
N ARG A 578 1.42 -14.14 21.39
CA ARG A 578 1.57 -15.60 21.41
C ARG A 578 0.23 -16.23 21.82
N ARG A 579 0.08 -17.54 21.61
CA ARG A 579 -1.09 -18.29 22.06
C ARG A 579 -1.32 -18.19 23.57
N PHE A 580 -2.49 -17.73 23.95
CA PHE A 580 -3.04 -17.85 25.29
C PHE A 580 -3.53 -19.28 25.54
N ALA A 581 -3.23 -19.82 26.72
CA ALA A 581 -3.65 -21.14 27.17
C ALA A 581 -3.60 -21.21 28.71
N VAL A 582 -4.47 -22.04 29.25
CA VAL A 582 -4.60 -22.44 30.66
C VAL A 582 -4.73 -23.96 30.70
N ASN A 583 -4.75 -24.59 31.88
CA ASN A 583 -4.78 -26.05 32.04
C ASN A 583 -3.61 -26.75 31.33
N THR A 584 -2.47 -26.07 31.22
CA THR A 584 -1.30 -26.58 30.50
C THR A 584 -0.39 -27.44 31.38
N GLY A 585 -0.55 -27.37 32.70
CA GLY A 585 0.42 -27.94 33.63
C GLY A 585 1.76 -27.19 33.61
N GLY A 586 1.74 -25.95 33.12
CA GLY A 586 2.91 -25.09 33.01
C GLY A 586 3.53 -24.80 34.37
N ARG A 587 4.85 -24.61 34.39
CA ARG A 587 5.58 -24.32 35.63
C ARG A 587 5.10 -23.01 36.24
N VAL A 588 4.66 -23.04 37.50
CA VAL A 588 4.40 -21.82 38.28
C VAL A 588 5.65 -21.47 39.09
N THR A 589 6.06 -20.19 39.06
CA THR A 589 7.26 -19.71 39.74
C THR A 589 7.11 -18.27 40.21
N SER A 590 7.91 -17.85 41.19
CA SER A 590 8.09 -16.42 41.46
C SER A 590 8.91 -15.74 40.37
N ALA A 591 8.83 -14.40 40.28
CA ALA A 591 9.61 -13.61 39.32
C ALA A 591 11.13 -13.88 39.40
N LYS A 592 11.66 -14.10 40.62
CA LYS A 592 13.08 -14.45 40.84
C LYS A 592 13.43 -15.86 40.39
N GLY A 593 12.47 -16.78 40.40
CA GLY A 593 12.65 -18.18 40.00
C GLY A 593 12.47 -18.44 38.51
N VAL A 594 12.19 -17.42 37.68
CA VAL A 594 12.04 -17.60 36.23
C VAL A 594 13.36 -18.11 35.62
N ASN A 595 14.48 -17.44 35.93
CA ASN A 595 15.81 -17.90 35.55
C ASN A 595 16.42 -18.75 36.67
N SER A 596 16.16 -20.06 36.65
CA SER A 596 16.66 -21.02 37.65
C SER A 596 18.12 -21.44 37.41
N GLY A 597 18.69 -21.12 36.25
CA GLY A 597 19.96 -21.67 35.77
C GLY A 597 19.89 -23.12 35.25
N ASP A 598 18.78 -23.83 35.46
CA ASP A 598 18.56 -25.20 34.99
C ASP A 598 17.78 -25.22 33.65
N TYR A 599 18.51 -24.87 32.59
CA TYR A 599 17.96 -24.83 31.24
C TYR A 599 17.56 -26.21 30.69
N ALA A 600 18.06 -27.32 31.26
CA ALA A 600 17.68 -28.65 30.80
C ALA A 600 16.24 -28.99 31.23
N ARG A 601 15.86 -28.56 32.43
CA ARG A 601 14.50 -28.72 32.95
C ARG A 601 13.53 -27.69 32.34
N ASP A 602 13.95 -26.43 32.33
CA ASP A 602 13.05 -25.29 32.14
C ASP A 602 12.98 -24.78 30.68
N ALA A 603 13.87 -25.25 29.79
CA ALA A 603 13.86 -24.90 28.38
C ALA A 603 13.52 -26.10 27.47
N GLU A 604 13.08 -25.79 26.26
CA GLU A 604 12.85 -26.70 25.16
C GLU A 604 13.54 -26.19 23.90
N VAL A 605 13.76 -27.07 22.92
CA VAL A 605 14.34 -26.70 21.63
C VAL A 605 13.27 -26.87 20.56
N ILE A 606 12.85 -25.76 19.97
CA ILE A 606 11.90 -25.74 18.85
C ILE A 606 12.64 -25.17 17.65
N GLU A 607 12.65 -25.92 16.54
CA GLU A 607 13.33 -25.54 15.30
C GLU A 607 14.82 -25.16 15.50
N GLY A 608 15.50 -25.86 16.40
CA GLY A 608 16.92 -25.62 16.72
C GLY A 608 17.17 -24.41 17.62
N MET A 609 16.14 -23.65 18.02
CA MET A 609 16.27 -22.56 18.99
C MET A 609 15.82 -23.00 20.38
N ARG A 610 16.68 -22.78 21.38
CA ARG A 610 16.36 -23.01 22.79
C ARG A 610 15.49 -21.86 23.31
N GLN A 611 14.32 -22.16 23.85
CA GLN A 611 13.42 -21.23 24.51
C GLN A 611 12.87 -21.80 25.81
N TYR A 612 12.43 -20.97 26.76
CA TYR A 612 11.78 -21.48 27.96
C TYR A 612 10.43 -22.11 27.62
N LYS A 613 10.14 -23.24 28.27
CA LYS A 613 8.79 -23.82 28.29
C LYS A 613 7.83 -22.80 28.89
N ARG A 614 6.54 -22.90 28.57
CA ARG A 614 5.50 -22.04 29.15
C ARG A 614 5.56 -22.06 30.68
N PHE A 615 5.54 -20.89 31.28
CA PHE A 615 5.52 -20.71 32.73
C PHE A 615 4.58 -19.57 33.13
N PHE A 616 4.20 -19.58 34.39
CA PHE A 616 3.37 -18.56 35.00
C PHE A 616 4.09 -17.93 36.19
N VAL A 617 4.03 -16.61 36.27
CA VAL A 617 4.64 -15.83 37.36
C VAL A 617 3.58 -15.56 38.40
N TYR A 618 3.82 -16.08 39.60
CA TYR A 618 2.92 -15.97 40.73
C TYR A 618 3.62 -15.27 41.89
N SER A 619 2.98 -14.21 42.40
CA SER A 619 3.48 -13.39 43.52
C SER A 619 2.55 -13.44 44.73
N GLY A 620 1.65 -14.43 44.81
CA GLY A 620 0.77 -14.62 45.96
C GLY A 620 1.44 -15.45 47.08
N SER A 621 0.62 -15.90 48.02
CA SER A 621 1.07 -16.52 49.29
C SER A 621 0.94 -18.05 49.35
N ARG A 622 0.36 -18.69 48.33
CA ARG A 622 0.09 -20.15 48.30
C ARG A 622 1.29 -20.94 47.77
N GLU A 623 1.51 -22.14 48.31
CA GLU A 623 2.63 -23.03 47.91
C GLU A 623 2.30 -23.92 46.69
N ASN A 624 1.10 -24.50 46.63
CA ASN A 624 0.68 -25.42 45.56
C ASN A 624 -0.24 -24.71 44.56
N VAL A 625 0.36 -23.97 43.64
CA VAL A 625 -0.35 -23.16 42.63
C VAL A 625 -0.14 -23.75 41.24
N SER A 626 -1.19 -23.74 40.42
CA SER A 626 -1.17 -24.20 39.03
C SER A 626 -2.02 -23.28 38.16
N ASP A 627 -1.92 -23.41 36.84
CA ASP A 627 -2.77 -22.72 35.86
C ASP A 627 -4.11 -23.43 35.62
N THR A 628 -4.56 -24.23 36.59
CA THR A 628 -5.80 -25.00 36.52
C THR A 628 -7.02 -24.09 36.63
N VAL A 629 -7.97 -24.28 35.72
CA VAL A 629 -9.29 -23.67 35.64
C VAL A 629 -10.31 -24.80 35.65
N THR A 630 -11.12 -24.82 36.70
CA THR A 630 -12.20 -25.79 36.95
C THR A 630 -13.30 -25.08 37.76
N ASP A 631 -14.46 -25.70 37.95
CA ASP A 631 -15.53 -25.13 38.78
C ASP A 631 -14.99 -24.58 40.13
N GLY A 632 -15.26 -23.31 40.41
CA GLY A 632 -14.81 -22.59 41.60
C GLY A 632 -13.34 -22.14 41.60
N VAL A 633 -12.56 -22.44 40.57
CA VAL A 633 -11.15 -22.06 40.42
C VAL A 633 -10.92 -21.42 39.05
N ALA A 634 -10.63 -20.13 39.04
CA ALA A 634 -10.36 -19.35 37.84
C ALA A 634 -8.89 -18.93 37.74
N VAL A 635 -8.46 -18.41 36.59
CA VAL A 635 -7.15 -17.79 36.38
C VAL A 635 -7.36 -16.36 35.89
N ALA A 636 -6.61 -15.40 36.43
CA ALA A 636 -6.69 -14.02 35.97
C ALA A 636 -5.38 -13.24 36.14
N GLN A 637 -5.28 -12.10 35.44
CA GLN A 637 -4.15 -11.20 35.63
C GLN A 637 -4.28 -10.52 37.00
N ARG A 638 -3.17 -10.42 37.73
CA ARG A 638 -3.11 -9.71 39.01
C ARG A 638 -3.29 -8.20 38.82
N TRP A 639 -4.15 -7.58 39.62
CA TRP A 639 -4.45 -6.13 39.64
C TRP A 639 -4.43 -5.57 41.07
N SER A 640 -3.51 -6.07 41.87
CA SER A 640 -3.43 -5.76 43.29
C SER A 640 -3.13 -4.30 43.59
N GLN A 641 -2.36 -3.62 42.72
CA GLN A 641 -2.04 -2.21 42.88
C GLN A 641 -3.23 -1.27 42.63
N TYR A 642 -4.16 -1.64 41.75
CA TYR A 642 -5.28 -0.79 41.32
C TYR A 642 -6.58 -1.08 42.06
N LEU A 643 -6.92 -2.36 42.19
CA LEU A 643 -8.17 -2.79 42.81
C LEU A 643 -7.94 -3.14 44.28
N GLY A 644 -6.85 -3.86 44.58
CA GLY A 644 -6.52 -4.32 45.93
C GLY A 644 -7.73 -4.95 46.61
N THR A 645 -8.02 -4.51 47.84
CA THR A 645 -9.18 -4.98 48.62
C THR A 645 -10.37 -4.02 48.57
N THR A 646 -10.37 -3.07 47.62
CA THR A 646 -11.32 -1.95 47.55
C THR A 646 -12.77 -2.39 47.43
N ALA A 647 -13.04 -3.46 46.69
CA ALA A 647 -14.40 -4.00 46.54
C ALA A 647 -15.01 -4.46 47.87
N PHE A 648 -14.19 -4.96 48.79
CA PHE A 648 -14.64 -5.59 50.04
C PHE A 648 -14.86 -4.59 51.18
N LYS A 649 -14.30 -3.38 51.07
CA LYS A 649 -14.47 -2.31 52.07
C LYS A 649 -15.90 -1.78 52.03
N ASN A 650 -16.63 -1.87 53.15
CA ASN A 650 -18.03 -1.46 53.27
C ASN A 650 -18.95 -2.17 52.25
N SER A 651 -18.66 -3.42 51.93
CA SER A 651 -19.42 -4.23 50.96
C SER A 651 -20.72 -4.82 51.51
N SER A 652 -20.98 -4.75 52.82
CA SER A 652 -22.12 -5.42 53.46
C SER A 652 -23.49 -5.01 52.94
N SER A 653 -23.64 -3.77 52.45
CA SER A 653 -24.89 -3.29 51.83
C SER A 653 -25.10 -3.81 50.40
N ILE A 654 -24.07 -4.34 49.76
CA ILE A 654 -24.08 -4.84 48.37
C ILE A 654 -24.03 -6.35 48.34
N CYS A 655 -23.13 -6.94 49.13
CA CYS A 655 -22.91 -8.37 49.27
C CYS A 655 -22.61 -8.71 50.75
N PRO A 656 -23.63 -9.06 51.55
CA PRO A 656 -23.46 -9.42 52.96
C PRO A 656 -22.50 -10.61 53.17
N GLU A 657 -22.47 -11.57 52.23
CA GLU A 657 -21.55 -12.70 52.30
C GLU A 657 -20.09 -12.27 52.05
N CYS A 658 -19.88 -11.32 51.15
CA CYS A 658 -18.56 -10.81 50.80
C CYS A 658 -17.89 -10.04 51.95
N ALA A 659 -18.68 -9.45 52.85
CA ALA A 659 -18.16 -8.81 54.05
C ALA A 659 -17.44 -9.78 55.02
N LYS A 660 -17.64 -11.10 54.84
CA LYS A 660 -16.95 -12.16 55.60
C LYS A 660 -15.60 -12.55 54.99
N VAL A 661 -15.29 -12.08 53.79
CA VAL A 661 -14.00 -12.34 53.12
C VAL A 661 -12.91 -11.55 53.84
N SER A 662 -11.91 -12.26 54.37
CA SER A 662 -10.77 -11.62 55.02
C SER A 662 -9.96 -10.79 54.02
N GLU A 663 -9.27 -9.75 54.50
CA GLU A 663 -8.42 -8.91 53.65
C GLU A 663 -7.33 -9.73 52.93
N ALA A 664 -6.79 -10.75 53.60
CA ALA A 664 -5.84 -11.70 53.01
C ALA A 664 -6.45 -12.47 51.83
N ASN A 665 -7.67 -12.99 51.97
CA ASN A 665 -8.35 -13.70 50.88
C ASN A 665 -8.77 -12.74 49.75
N ALA A 666 -9.23 -11.53 50.09
CA ALA A 666 -9.55 -10.49 49.12
C ALA A 666 -8.34 -10.18 48.21
N SER A 667 -7.17 -10.00 48.83
CA SER A 667 -5.91 -9.73 48.12
C SER A 667 -5.42 -10.93 47.32
N GLU A 668 -5.48 -12.14 47.88
CA GLU A 668 -4.96 -13.37 47.27
C GLU A 668 -5.77 -13.82 46.04
N PHE A 669 -7.11 -13.78 46.12
CA PHE A 669 -7.97 -14.42 45.12
C PHE A 669 -8.76 -13.44 44.26
N PHE A 670 -9.02 -12.23 44.72
CA PHE A 670 -10.01 -11.34 44.08
C PHE A 670 -9.43 -10.01 43.62
N ALA A 671 -8.14 -9.75 43.83
CA ALA A 671 -7.50 -8.54 43.30
C ALA A 671 -7.11 -8.72 41.82
N VAL A 672 -8.11 -8.90 40.95
CA VAL A 672 -7.95 -9.38 39.56
C VAL A 672 -8.55 -8.47 38.50
N GLY A 673 -7.94 -8.48 37.32
CA GLY A 673 -8.46 -7.88 36.11
C GLY A 673 -8.30 -8.82 34.91
N PRO A 674 -8.83 -8.46 33.74
CA PRO A 674 -8.75 -9.31 32.57
C PRO A 674 -7.29 -9.54 32.11
N PRO A 675 -7.01 -10.66 31.39
CA PRO A 675 -7.94 -11.72 31.00
C PRO A 675 -8.49 -12.51 32.20
N TYR A 676 -9.78 -12.87 32.17
CA TYR A 676 -10.40 -13.79 33.13
C TYR A 676 -10.66 -15.13 32.46
N ALA A 677 -9.95 -16.19 32.85
CA ALA A 677 -10.21 -17.55 32.40
C ALA A 677 -10.98 -18.31 33.50
N LEU A 678 -12.21 -18.70 33.21
CA LEU A 678 -13.11 -19.38 34.15
C LEU A 678 -13.98 -20.39 33.41
N THR A 679 -14.63 -21.29 34.14
CA THR A 679 -15.58 -22.20 33.51
C THR A 679 -16.83 -21.44 33.06
N ARG A 680 -17.47 -21.90 31.98
CA ARG A 680 -18.78 -21.40 31.53
C ARG A 680 -19.80 -21.52 32.66
N LYS A 681 -19.74 -22.60 33.44
CA LYS A 681 -20.63 -22.84 34.58
C LYS A 681 -20.46 -21.76 35.67
N ASP A 682 -19.23 -21.46 36.07
CA ASP A 682 -18.96 -20.40 37.06
C ASP A 682 -19.43 -19.03 36.53
N LEU A 683 -19.13 -18.73 35.26
CA LEU A 683 -19.56 -17.47 34.64
C LEU A 683 -21.10 -17.36 34.64
N THR A 684 -21.82 -18.41 34.23
CA THR A 684 -23.29 -18.45 34.26
C THR A 684 -23.84 -18.30 35.67
N GLN A 685 -23.19 -18.87 36.69
CA GLN A 685 -23.66 -18.75 38.08
C GLN A 685 -23.51 -17.34 38.64
N LEU A 686 -22.40 -16.65 38.31
CA LEU A 686 -22.12 -15.32 38.86
C LEU A 686 -22.68 -14.15 38.04
N ILE A 687 -23.13 -14.37 36.80
CA ILE A 687 -23.40 -13.28 35.85
C ILE A 687 -24.51 -12.32 36.31
N ASP A 688 -25.57 -12.82 36.94
CA ASP A 688 -26.66 -11.99 37.45
C ASP A 688 -26.23 -11.14 38.64
N ASP A 689 -25.43 -11.73 39.54
CA ASP A 689 -24.84 -11.00 40.65
C ASP A 689 -23.80 -10.00 40.17
N TYR A 690 -23.05 -10.30 39.11
CA TYR A 690 -22.13 -9.36 38.49
C TYR A 690 -22.89 -8.15 37.93
N CYS A 691 -23.98 -8.37 37.18
CA CYS A 691 -24.85 -7.29 36.70
C CYS A 691 -25.38 -6.43 37.87
N ASN A 692 -25.96 -7.07 38.89
CA ASN A 692 -26.57 -6.38 40.02
C ASN A 692 -25.54 -5.62 40.87
N MET A 693 -24.43 -6.27 41.21
CA MET A 693 -23.38 -5.67 42.03
C MET A 693 -22.65 -4.56 41.30
N THR A 694 -22.52 -4.61 39.97
CA THR A 694 -22.00 -3.47 39.20
C THR A 694 -22.88 -2.22 39.36
N VAL A 695 -24.21 -2.37 39.29
CA VAL A 695 -25.16 -1.26 39.51
C VAL A 695 -25.06 -0.75 40.95
N LEU A 696 -25.12 -1.64 41.94
CA LEU A 696 -25.04 -1.25 43.35
C LEU A 696 -23.70 -0.58 43.71
N MET A 697 -22.59 -1.07 43.17
CA MET A 697 -21.27 -0.44 43.34
C MET A 697 -21.23 0.94 42.68
N ARG A 698 -21.83 1.10 41.50
CA ARG A 698 -21.91 2.37 40.79
C ARG A 698 -22.67 3.42 41.60
N GLU A 699 -23.80 3.03 42.20
CA GLU A 699 -24.57 3.91 43.10
C GLU A 699 -23.81 4.23 44.39
N GLN A 700 -23.21 3.24 45.06
CA GLN A 700 -22.44 3.45 46.29
C GLN A 700 -21.25 4.40 46.08
N ARG A 701 -20.74 4.50 44.85
CA ARG A 701 -19.61 5.36 44.47
C ARG A 701 -20.04 6.67 43.82
N ASN A 702 -21.27 7.13 44.10
CA ASN A 702 -21.83 8.39 43.60
C ASN A 702 -21.81 8.54 42.08
N ARG A 703 -21.76 7.44 41.32
CA ARG A 703 -21.68 7.44 39.85
C ARG A 703 -20.50 8.22 39.26
N GLU A 704 -19.43 8.42 40.03
CA GLU A 704 -18.20 9.07 39.53
C GLU A 704 -17.09 8.04 39.26
N PHE A 705 -17.12 6.90 39.96
CA PHE A 705 -16.05 5.92 39.88
C PHE A 705 -16.17 5.03 38.64
N TRP A 706 -15.18 5.12 37.75
CA TRP A 706 -15.22 4.44 36.45
C TRP A 706 -15.00 2.92 36.52
N MET A 707 -14.36 2.39 37.57
CA MET A 707 -14.10 0.93 37.75
C MET A 707 -15.20 0.22 38.56
N SER A 708 -16.40 0.78 38.65
CA SER A 708 -17.51 0.17 39.42
C SER A 708 -17.88 -1.22 38.87
N GLU A 709 -17.79 -1.41 37.56
CA GLU A 709 -17.91 -2.71 36.90
C GLU A 709 -16.94 -3.75 37.45
N MET A 710 -15.63 -3.46 37.43
CA MET A 710 -14.61 -4.40 37.91
C MET A 710 -14.82 -4.76 39.39
N LEU A 711 -15.17 -3.79 40.24
CA LEU A 711 -15.48 -4.06 41.65
C LEU A 711 -16.71 -4.95 41.83
N GLY A 712 -17.73 -4.79 40.97
CA GLY A 712 -18.89 -5.68 40.91
C GLY A 712 -18.51 -7.12 40.57
N TYR A 713 -17.61 -7.32 39.60
CA TYR A 713 -17.08 -8.65 39.27
C TYR A 713 -16.38 -9.31 40.47
N LEU A 714 -15.55 -8.56 41.20
CA LEU A 714 -14.84 -9.09 42.37
C LEU A 714 -15.79 -9.60 43.45
N LEU A 715 -16.87 -8.85 43.72
CA LEU A 715 -17.88 -9.24 44.70
C LEU A 715 -18.70 -10.44 44.22
N ALA A 716 -19.09 -10.47 42.94
CA ALA A 716 -19.85 -11.59 42.38
C ALA A 716 -19.03 -12.89 42.43
N ALA A 717 -17.77 -12.85 42.00
CA ALA A 717 -16.86 -13.99 42.10
C ALA A 717 -16.70 -14.46 43.56
N ALA A 718 -16.56 -13.53 44.50
CA ALA A 718 -16.44 -13.86 45.92
C ALA A 718 -17.71 -14.48 46.52
N LYS A 719 -18.89 -13.97 46.17
CA LYS A 719 -20.19 -14.52 46.60
C LYS A 719 -20.37 -15.97 46.14
N HIS A 720 -19.96 -16.27 44.91
CA HIS A 720 -20.07 -17.60 44.31
C HIS A 720 -18.86 -18.51 44.60
N GLY A 721 -17.88 -18.04 45.36
CA GLY A 721 -16.71 -18.83 45.74
C GLY A 721 -15.75 -19.13 44.59
N VAL A 722 -15.82 -18.38 43.49
CA VAL A 722 -14.95 -18.52 42.31
C VAL A 722 -13.62 -17.83 42.60
N LYS A 723 -12.62 -18.60 43.06
CA LYS A 723 -11.32 -18.06 43.48
C LYS A 723 -10.33 -18.04 42.33
N HIS A 724 -9.69 -16.90 42.09
CA HIS A 724 -8.69 -16.81 41.02
C HIS A 724 -7.29 -17.19 41.52
N THR A 725 -6.58 -17.94 40.69
CA THR A 725 -5.12 -17.93 40.66
C THR A 725 -4.66 -16.73 39.86
N THR A 726 -3.94 -15.84 40.54
CA THR A 726 -3.53 -14.54 40.02
C THR A 726 -2.11 -14.59 39.49
N PHE A 727 -1.93 -14.34 38.20
CA PHE A 727 -0.61 -14.35 37.55
C PHE A 727 -0.21 -12.95 37.08
N ASP A 728 1.10 -12.71 37.05
CA ASP A 728 1.71 -11.43 36.70
C ASP A 728 2.06 -11.36 35.20
N ASN A 729 2.01 -12.48 34.47
CA ASN A 729 2.48 -12.62 33.08
C ASN A 729 1.42 -13.17 32.10
N LEU A 730 0.13 -12.89 32.30
CA LEU A 730 -0.89 -13.19 31.28
C LEU A 730 -1.00 -12.08 30.24
N ALA A 731 -0.74 -10.83 30.63
CA ALA A 731 -0.72 -9.69 29.73
C ALA A 731 0.28 -8.63 30.18
N LEU A 732 0.93 -7.96 29.24
CA LEU A 732 1.79 -6.80 29.48
C LEU A 732 0.98 -5.51 29.28
N GLY A 733 0.82 -4.70 30.32
CA GLY A 733 0.08 -3.43 30.24
C GLY A 733 0.79 -2.24 30.88
N ASN A 734 2.12 -2.32 31.03
CA ASN A 734 2.98 -1.31 31.68
C ASN A 734 2.51 -0.94 33.10
N LYS A 735 2.10 -1.92 33.90
CA LYS A 735 1.65 -1.69 35.28
C LYS A 735 2.56 -2.39 36.29
N GLY A 736 2.52 -1.93 37.54
CA GLY A 736 3.43 -2.43 38.58
C GLY A 736 3.25 -3.90 38.97
N ASP A 737 2.08 -4.49 38.69
CA ASP A 737 1.83 -5.93 38.88
C ASP A 737 2.40 -6.80 37.73
N ASP A 738 2.86 -6.21 36.62
CA ASP A 738 3.31 -6.99 35.46
C ASP A 738 4.69 -7.62 35.68
N TYR A 739 4.85 -8.87 35.25
CA TYR A 739 6.18 -9.46 35.12
C TYR A 739 6.93 -8.85 33.94
N THR A 740 7.95 -8.05 34.25
CA THR A 740 8.73 -7.32 33.25
C THR A 740 10.17 -7.82 33.16
N GLY A 741 10.58 -8.78 33.99
CA GLY A 741 11.97 -9.27 34.07
C GLY A 741 12.52 -9.89 32.79
N PHE A 742 11.65 -10.25 31.84
CA PHE A 742 12.06 -10.76 30.54
C PHE A 742 12.84 -9.75 29.69
N VAL A 743 12.62 -8.44 29.89
CA VAL A 743 13.30 -7.40 29.09
C VAL A 743 14.80 -7.39 29.35
N SER A 744 15.22 -7.67 30.58
CA SER A 744 16.63 -7.79 30.97
C SER A 744 17.29 -9.05 30.40
N MET A 745 16.49 -10.06 30.01
CA MET A 745 16.97 -11.31 29.40
C MET A 745 17.11 -11.20 27.87
N LEU A 746 16.62 -10.11 27.25
CA LEU A 746 16.68 -9.92 25.80
C LEU A 746 18.11 -9.67 25.31
N LYS A 747 18.61 -10.65 24.53
CA LYS A 747 19.92 -10.56 23.86
C LYS A 747 19.88 -9.72 22.58
N ARG A 748 18.77 -9.81 21.83
CA ARG A 748 18.57 -9.08 20.58
C ARG A 748 17.90 -7.73 20.81
N ASN A 749 18.12 -6.80 19.89
CA ASN A 749 17.48 -5.48 19.93
C ASN A 749 16.05 -5.59 19.34
N PRO A 750 14.98 -5.41 20.16
CA PRO A 750 13.60 -5.49 19.71
C PRO A 750 13.20 -4.35 18.77
N CYS A 751 14.00 -3.31 18.59
CA CYS A 751 13.77 -2.19 17.66
C CYS A 751 14.62 -2.28 16.37
N ALA A 752 15.45 -3.32 16.20
CA ALA A 752 16.38 -3.40 15.06
C ALA A 752 15.70 -3.72 13.72
N ASP A 753 14.80 -4.70 13.70
CA ASP A 753 13.95 -4.98 12.53
C ASP A 753 12.75 -4.01 12.58
N PRO A 754 12.40 -3.27 11.52
CA PRO A 754 11.26 -2.34 11.56
C PRO A 754 9.89 -3.02 11.53
N ALA A 755 9.78 -4.26 11.03
CA ALA A 755 8.51 -4.95 10.80
C ALA A 755 8.27 -6.11 11.75
N THR A 756 9.30 -6.90 12.08
CA THR A 756 9.14 -8.14 12.85
C THR A 756 9.32 -7.89 14.35
N PRO A 757 8.32 -8.19 15.20
CA PRO A 757 8.45 -8.10 16.64
C PRO A 757 9.32 -9.24 17.19
N ILE A 758 10.10 -8.97 18.24
CA ILE A 758 10.85 -10.01 18.97
C ILE A 758 10.01 -10.41 20.18
N ILE A 759 9.43 -11.61 20.12
CA ILE A 759 8.62 -12.17 21.20
C ILE A 759 9.40 -13.32 21.86
N PRO A 760 10.10 -13.08 22.98
CA PRO A 760 10.78 -14.15 23.71
C PRO A 760 9.76 -15.10 24.36
N GLY A 761 10.14 -16.34 24.65
CA GLY A 761 9.25 -17.32 25.30
C GLY A 761 8.80 -16.90 26.70
N GLU A 762 9.56 -15.99 27.31
CA GLU A 762 9.34 -15.39 28.62
C GLU A 762 8.37 -14.21 28.61
N ALA A 763 8.05 -13.64 27.42
CA ALA A 763 7.05 -12.57 27.32
C ALA A 763 5.63 -13.13 27.56
N PRO A 764 4.74 -12.32 28.15
CA PRO A 764 3.33 -12.69 28.29
C PRO A 764 2.69 -12.92 26.91
N PRO A 765 1.64 -13.74 26.80
CA PRO A 765 0.99 -14.02 25.51
C PRO A 765 0.21 -12.83 24.94
N LEU A 766 -0.15 -11.87 25.78
CA LEU A 766 -0.97 -10.71 25.40
C LEU A 766 -0.24 -9.39 25.68
N LEU A 767 -0.48 -8.40 24.83
CA LEU A 767 -0.30 -6.99 25.15
C LEU A 767 -1.66 -6.41 25.52
N HIS A 768 -1.70 -5.54 26.52
CA HIS A 768 -2.88 -4.81 26.97
C HIS A 768 -2.59 -3.32 26.83
N MET A 769 -3.26 -2.65 25.88
CA MET A 769 -2.99 -1.26 25.51
C MET A 769 -3.57 -0.25 26.52
N ARG A 770 -3.47 -0.54 27.82
CA ARG A 770 -4.02 0.27 28.91
C ARG A 770 -3.21 1.55 29.14
N GLN A 771 -1.90 1.40 29.28
CA GLN A 771 -0.97 2.49 29.56
C GLN A 771 -0.09 2.75 28.34
N SER A 772 0.41 3.98 28.26
CA SER A 772 1.35 4.34 27.22
C SER A 772 2.71 3.69 27.44
N TYR A 773 3.45 3.54 26.35
CA TYR A 773 4.89 3.33 26.39
C TYR A 773 5.61 4.54 25.80
N GLU A 774 6.69 5.01 26.43
CA GLU A 774 7.42 6.23 26.04
C GLU A 774 8.94 6.03 26.04
N ALA A 775 9.60 6.29 24.91
CA ALA A 775 11.05 6.19 24.79
C ALA A 775 11.65 7.30 23.91
N SER A 776 12.99 7.43 23.91
CA SER A 776 13.71 8.39 23.07
C SER A 776 14.72 7.69 22.16
N ASP A 777 14.92 8.26 20.96
CA ASP A 777 16.04 7.89 20.09
C ASP A 777 17.27 8.80 20.31
N ASP A 778 18.36 8.48 19.59
CA ASP A 778 19.65 9.18 19.63
C ASP A 778 19.63 10.57 19.00
N ARG A 779 18.57 10.91 18.26
CA ARG A 779 18.31 12.27 17.76
C ARG A 779 17.53 13.11 18.78
N GLY A 780 17.10 12.50 19.89
CA GLY A 780 16.27 13.14 20.91
C GLY A 780 14.77 13.13 20.60
N LEU A 781 14.34 12.46 19.52
CA LEU A 781 12.91 12.33 19.20
C LEU A 781 12.22 11.42 20.21
N LYS A 782 11.00 11.79 20.57
CA LYS A 782 10.13 11.01 21.46
C LYS A 782 9.30 10.03 20.64
N TRP A 783 9.32 8.78 21.08
CA TRP A 783 8.56 7.66 20.56
C TRP A 783 7.53 7.23 21.60
N LEU A 784 6.30 7.05 21.15
CA LEU A 784 5.14 6.82 22.01
C LEU A 784 4.24 5.76 21.38
N PHE A 785 3.71 4.88 22.22
CA PHE A 785 2.56 4.04 21.89
C PHE A 785 1.46 4.30 22.91
N ASP A 786 0.33 4.86 22.47
CA ASP A 786 -0.84 5.13 23.30
C ASP A 786 -2.11 4.95 22.46
N LYS A 787 -3.03 4.09 22.92
CA LYS A 787 -4.29 3.82 22.21
C LYS A 787 -5.17 5.05 22.05
N GLN A 788 -5.06 6.04 22.95
CA GLN A 788 -5.84 7.27 22.89
C GLN A 788 -5.38 8.20 21.77
N LEU A 789 -4.20 7.96 21.19
CA LEU A 789 -3.65 8.76 20.09
C LEU A 789 -3.81 8.09 18.73
N LEU A 790 -4.39 6.88 18.68
CA LEU A 790 -4.56 6.15 17.44
C LEU A 790 -5.76 6.68 16.63
N PRO A 791 -5.58 7.01 15.34
CA PRO A 791 -6.66 7.47 14.47
C PRO A 791 -7.75 6.41 14.28
N HIS A 792 -9.01 6.83 14.18
CA HIS A 792 -10.13 5.89 14.01
C HIS A 792 -10.11 5.14 12.66
N ASN A 793 -9.54 5.76 11.63
CA ASN A 793 -9.45 5.28 10.25
C ASN A 793 -8.12 4.57 9.92
N LEU A 794 -7.39 4.10 10.92
CA LEU A 794 -6.08 3.48 10.73
C LEU A 794 -6.13 2.29 9.74
N PHE A 795 -7.29 1.63 9.67
CA PHE A 795 -7.58 0.50 8.78
C PHE A 795 -7.97 0.88 7.35
N ALA A 796 -8.24 2.15 7.03
CA ALA A 796 -8.50 2.59 5.65
C ALA A 796 -7.29 2.32 4.73
N CYS A 797 -7.55 2.07 3.44
CA CYS A 797 -6.51 1.70 2.49
C CYS A 797 -5.48 2.81 2.26
N ASP A 798 -5.88 4.08 2.42
CA ASP A 798 -5.03 5.24 2.19
C ASP A 798 -4.16 5.61 3.40
N SER A 799 -4.58 5.20 4.60
CA SER A 799 -3.91 5.54 5.87
C SER A 799 -2.50 4.94 5.96
N TRP A 800 -1.55 5.72 6.47
CA TRP A 800 -0.21 5.24 6.79
C TRP A 800 -0.21 4.09 7.79
N LEU A 801 0.85 3.29 7.75
CA LEU A 801 1.24 2.43 8.85
C LEU A 801 1.98 3.24 9.92
N LEU A 802 2.03 2.73 11.15
CA LEU A 802 2.77 3.35 12.24
C LEU A 802 4.27 3.34 11.94
N ALA A 803 4.93 4.46 12.19
CA ALA A 803 6.37 4.60 12.07
C ALA A 803 7.08 3.68 13.07
N SER A 804 8.11 2.98 12.59
CA SER A 804 8.89 2.08 13.42
C SER A 804 10.01 2.83 14.14
N PRO A 805 10.17 2.69 15.46
CA PRO A 805 11.28 3.32 16.18
C PRO A 805 12.63 2.77 15.69
N PRO A 806 13.69 3.60 15.61
CA PRO A 806 15.01 3.14 15.22
C PRO A 806 15.64 2.25 16.29
N ALA A 807 16.65 1.47 15.89
CA ALA A 807 17.39 0.59 16.79
C ALA A 807 18.02 1.31 17.99
N SER A 808 18.30 2.62 17.87
CA SER A 808 18.89 3.45 18.92
C SER A 808 18.00 3.57 20.16
N VAL A 809 16.66 3.48 20.02
CA VAL A 809 15.71 3.51 21.15
C VAL A 809 16.05 2.45 22.20
N TRP A 810 16.27 1.21 21.77
CA TRP A 810 16.68 0.13 22.67
C TRP A 810 18.12 0.27 23.16
N SER A 811 19.03 0.71 22.29
CA SER A 811 20.43 0.88 22.64
C SER A 811 20.62 1.90 23.75
N LEU A 812 19.89 3.02 23.71
CA LEU A 812 19.86 4.04 24.76
C LEU A 812 19.25 3.51 26.05
N ALA A 813 18.13 2.78 25.97
CA ALA A 813 17.55 2.14 27.15
C ALA A 813 18.55 1.22 27.85
N LYS A 814 19.32 0.41 27.10
CA LYS A 814 20.41 -0.41 27.66
C LYS A 814 21.57 0.39 28.26
N GLN A 815 21.88 1.57 27.72
CA GLN A 815 22.94 2.43 28.25
C GLN A 815 22.55 3.12 29.56
N SER A 816 21.24 3.29 29.81
CA SER A 816 20.74 3.90 31.05
C SER A 816 21.04 3.09 32.32
N GLY A 817 21.55 1.85 32.18
CA GLY A 817 21.88 0.95 33.28
C GLY A 817 20.80 -0.12 33.50
N ASP A 818 20.72 -0.68 34.71
CA ASP A 818 19.72 -1.69 35.13
C ASP A 818 18.31 -1.09 35.34
N ASP A 819 17.98 0.01 34.66
CA ASP A 819 16.62 0.56 34.70
C ASP A 819 15.70 -0.31 33.84
N GLN A 820 15.16 -1.34 34.48
CA GLN A 820 14.18 -2.26 33.90
C GLN A 820 12.96 -1.53 33.34
N GLN A 821 12.60 -0.35 33.87
CA GLN A 821 11.52 0.45 33.33
C GLN A 821 11.89 1.01 31.95
N HIS A 822 13.06 1.61 31.76
CA HIS A 822 13.46 2.10 30.43
C HIS A 822 13.53 1.00 29.37
N LEU A 823 14.00 -0.21 29.75
CA LEU A 823 13.98 -1.37 28.87
C LEU A 823 12.55 -1.80 28.53
N LEU A 824 11.65 -1.80 29.52
CA LEU A 824 10.24 -2.10 29.31
C LEU A 824 9.57 -1.08 28.38
N GLU A 825 9.82 0.20 28.58
CA GLU A 825 9.31 1.27 27.72
C GLU A 825 9.77 1.09 26.27
N ALA A 826 11.08 0.89 26.05
CA ALA A 826 11.62 0.66 24.71
C ALA A 826 11.07 -0.62 24.07
N TYR A 827 10.95 -1.71 24.84
CA TYR A 827 10.34 -2.95 24.35
C TYR A 827 8.86 -2.75 23.99
N GLY A 828 8.11 -2.08 24.86
CA GLY A 828 6.68 -1.84 24.71
C GLY A 828 6.35 -1.00 23.50
N VAL A 829 7.06 0.12 23.29
CA VAL A 829 6.91 0.95 22.07
C VAL A 829 7.23 0.13 20.82
N CYS A 830 8.41 -0.50 20.76
CA CYS A 830 8.85 -1.20 19.56
C CYS A 830 7.98 -2.42 19.24
N THR A 831 7.51 -3.15 20.24
CA THR A 831 6.70 -4.35 20.04
C THR A 831 5.25 -4.01 19.71
N SER A 832 4.62 -3.08 20.45
CA SER A 832 3.21 -2.74 20.25
C SER A 832 2.95 -2.12 18.87
N ILE A 833 3.83 -1.22 18.42
CA ILE A 833 3.77 -0.63 17.07
C ILE A 833 3.81 -1.72 15.99
N LYS A 834 4.73 -2.68 16.11
CA LYS A 834 4.90 -3.75 15.11
C LYS A 834 3.72 -4.71 15.08
N VAL A 835 3.23 -5.11 16.25
CA VAL A 835 2.08 -6.02 16.36
C VAL A 835 0.82 -5.35 15.80
N LEU A 836 0.62 -4.05 16.06
CA LEU A 836 -0.49 -3.32 15.46
C LEU A 836 -0.30 -3.16 13.95
N ASN A 837 0.89 -2.81 13.46
CA ASN A 837 1.16 -2.78 12.02
C ASN A 837 0.92 -4.13 11.34
N GLN A 838 1.27 -5.24 11.98
CA GLN A 838 0.96 -6.57 11.48
C GLN A 838 -0.55 -6.79 11.33
N ALA A 839 -1.34 -6.40 12.33
CA ALA A 839 -2.80 -6.46 12.24
C ALA A 839 -3.37 -5.55 11.13
N LEU A 840 -2.81 -4.35 10.95
CA LEU A 840 -3.20 -3.45 9.86
C LEU A 840 -2.91 -4.05 8.49
N VAL A 841 -1.73 -4.62 8.30
CA VAL A 841 -1.33 -5.27 7.04
C VAL A 841 -2.21 -6.48 6.76
N ASP A 842 -2.49 -7.32 7.75
CA ASP A 842 -3.34 -8.51 7.59
C ASP A 842 -4.76 -8.12 7.17
N HIS A 843 -5.31 -7.04 7.75
CA HIS A 843 -6.61 -6.50 7.36
C HIS A 843 -6.58 -5.89 5.96
N LYS A 844 -5.68 -4.92 5.71
CA LYS A 844 -5.63 -4.17 4.45
C LYS A 844 -5.33 -5.07 3.26
N THR A 845 -4.53 -6.12 3.43
CA THR A 845 -4.28 -7.12 2.38
C THR A 845 -5.58 -7.81 1.93
N LYS A 846 -6.51 -8.06 2.84
CA LYS A 846 -7.82 -8.68 2.53
C LYS A 846 -8.82 -7.66 1.98
N MET A 847 -8.83 -6.45 2.54
CA MET A 847 -9.90 -5.46 2.32
C MET A 847 -9.58 -4.44 1.22
N CYS A 848 -8.33 -4.31 0.78
CA CYS A 848 -7.88 -3.31 -0.18
C CYS A 848 -7.38 -3.96 -1.49
N PRO A 849 -8.26 -4.43 -2.40
CA PRO A 849 -7.84 -5.16 -3.60
C PRO A 849 -7.14 -4.29 -4.65
N ASN A 850 -7.24 -2.97 -4.55
CA ASN A 850 -6.48 -2.04 -5.40
C ASN A 850 -5.10 -1.70 -4.81
N GLY A 851 -4.71 -2.33 -3.71
CA GLY A 851 -3.52 -1.99 -2.93
C GLY A 851 -3.83 -1.00 -1.81
N PHE A 852 -2.86 -0.79 -0.93
CA PHE A 852 -2.97 0.10 0.22
C PHE A 852 -1.65 0.82 0.49
N ASN A 853 -1.69 1.78 1.41
CA ASN A 853 -0.53 2.54 1.82
C ASN A 853 0.31 1.76 2.84
N GLU A 854 1.44 1.20 2.40
CA GLU A 854 2.39 0.46 3.24
C GLU A 854 3.43 1.35 3.92
N ASN A 855 3.35 2.67 3.71
CA ASN A 855 4.37 3.58 4.20
C ASN A 855 4.26 3.77 5.73
N ARG A 856 5.33 3.41 6.45
CA ARG A 856 5.44 3.49 7.92
C ARG A 856 5.92 4.87 8.37
N ARG A 857 5.05 5.89 8.24
CA ARG A 857 5.37 7.29 8.58
C ARG A 857 4.63 7.85 9.79
N LEU A 858 3.56 7.20 10.24
CA LEU A 858 2.70 7.70 11.30
C LEU A 858 3.36 7.51 12.68
N ARG A 859 4.09 8.52 13.19
CA ARG A 859 4.60 8.53 14.58
C ARG A 859 3.64 9.26 15.48
N LEU A 860 3.22 8.61 16.58
CA LEU A 860 2.33 9.22 17.57
C LEU A 860 3.00 10.38 18.30
N VAL A 861 2.28 11.49 18.45
CA VAL A 861 2.75 12.71 19.14
C VAL A 861 1.83 13.07 20.30
N LYS A 862 2.41 13.35 21.47
CA LYS A 862 1.67 13.70 22.69
C LYS A 862 0.94 15.04 22.55
N GLY A 863 -0.25 15.16 23.14
CA GLY A 863 -1.03 16.40 23.16
C GLY A 863 -1.86 16.67 21.91
N VAL A 864 -1.78 15.81 20.88
CA VAL A 864 -2.69 15.83 19.74
C VAL A 864 -3.88 14.92 20.06
N ARG A 865 -5.10 15.46 20.07
CA ARG A 865 -6.32 14.69 20.42
C ARG A 865 -6.66 13.67 19.33
N GLN A 866 -7.27 12.54 19.72
CA GLN A 866 -7.71 11.47 18.81
C GLN A 866 -8.63 11.95 17.67
N ASP A 867 -9.46 12.95 17.96
CA ASP A 867 -10.47 13.51 17.05
C ASP A 867 -9.90 14.54 16.06
N LEU A 868 -8.64 14.97 16.24
CA LEU A 868 -7.96 15.89 15.32
C LEU A 868 -7.24 15.18 14.17
N LEU A 869 -7.15 13.85 14.18
CA LEU A 869 -6.66 13.09 13.04
C LEU A 869 -7.81 12.44 12.29
N THR A 870 -8.38 13.20 11.37
CA THR A 870 -9.38 12.72 10.42
C THR A 870 -8.70 12.29 9.11
N VAL A 871 -9.21 11.19 8.53
CA VAL A 871 -8.92 10.80 7.14
C VAL A 871 -9.34 11.97 6.27
N GLY A 872 -8.40 12.66 5.67
CA GLY A 872 -8.63 13.76 4.70
C GLY A 872 -7.60 14.86 4.87
N SER A 873 -7.11 15.01 6.10
CA SER A 873 -6.31 16.13 6.54
C SER A 873 -5.34 15.65 7.61
N VAL A 874 -4.08 15.43 7.23
CA VAL A 874 -3.05 15.17 8.24
C VAL A 874 -2.79 16.48 8.97
N HIS A 875 -3.26 16.56 10.21
CA HIS A 875 -3.01 17.70 11.08
C HIS A 875 -1.49 17.98 11.16
N THR A 876 -1.08 19.24 11.02
CA THR A 876 0.32 19.67 10.80
C THR A 876 1.35 18.95 11.70
N PRO A 877 1.16 18.86 13.04
CA PRO A 877 2.01 18.06 13.92
C PRO A 877 2.34 16.62 13.48
N TRP A 878 1.43 15.94 12.79
CA TRP A 878 1.66 14.58 12.29
C TRP A 878 2.42 14.57 10.97
N GLN A 879 2.23 15.59 10.13
CA GLN A 879 3.05 15.78 8.93
C GLN A 879 4.49 16.11 9.34
N GLU A 880 4.67 17.06 10.24
CA GLU A 880 5.98 17.41 10.82
C GLU A 880 6.65 16.18 11.44
N ALA A 881 5.91 15.42 12.26
CA ALA A 881 6.45 14.20 12.85
C ALA A 881 6.83 13.14 11.81
N ALA A 882 6.06 13.01 10.73
CA ALA A 882 6.33 12.12 9.61
C ALA A 882 7.53 12.58 8.75
N GLU A 883 7.82 13.88 8.69
CA GLU A 883 8.99 14.46 8.04
C GLU A 883 10.25 14.26 8.88
N GLU A 884 10.18 14.43 10.21
CA GLU A 884 11.30 14.14 11.13
C GLU A 884 11.73 12.66 11.12
N ASN A 885 10.81 11.77 10.71
CA ASN A 885 11.07 10.33 10.55
C ASN A 885 11.68 9.97 9.19
N ALA A 886 11.63 10.87 8.21
CA ALA A 886 12.24 10.61 6.92
C ALA A 886 13.76 10.50 7.10
N PRO A 887 14.44 9.52 6.47
CA PRO A 887 15.88 9.45 6.53
C PRO A 887 16.50 10.72 5.95
N GLU A 888 17.61 11.17 6.54
CA GLU A 888 18.36 12.32 6.03
C GLU A 888 18.72 12.10 4.56
N GLY A 889 18.24 12.99 3.68
CA GLY A 889 18.60 13.01 2.26
C GLY A 889 17.60 12.38 1.28
N VAL A 890 16.35 12.12 1.68
CA VAL A 890 15.23 11.77 0.76
C VAL A 890 14.43 13.00 0.36
#